data_AF-A0AAJ5C8G4-F1
#
_entry.id   AF-A0AAJ5C8G4-F1
#
_cell.length_a   1.000
_cell.length_b   1.000
_cell.length_c   1.000
_cell.angle_alpha   90.00
_cell.angle_beta   90.00
_cell.angle_gamma   90.00
#
_symmetry.space_group_name_H-M   'P 1'
#
loop_
_entity.id
_entity.type
_entity.pdbx_description
1 polymer ?
#
loop_
_entity_poly.entity_id
_entity_poly.type
_entity_poly.pdbx_seq_one_letter_code
_entity_poly.pdbx_strand_id
1 'polypeptide(L)'
;MRFASITNNLVDTFFVWLLLALVLPSLVHSAATSSDKATHDGLRKLTAANFTLTNQGAWLIEFFSPNCIHCKRFGATWSELSQNKDILRTHYPQAPFTLAQVDCLAQWDLCKEQGVTFLPRLTIYQDGKQNPEEYKGDRNYPEISAYIDNFAKEYRQSKGVADLDIVALSDNKDRLKDATDAIKHDAIASTAAVATSASSAADTPAFSTSENAASASSSAVQAIEQVLPSGPNPKGQLISFGSAPVKTKEELAAWLDKSSGQGPTFVKFFAPWCPHCKAMAAAFKQLSESLKGRVNAIEVDCEANHVLCASYDIRGYPVLRLYDQGHVKEYNGGRNHDAMLKWALKAASSSGLKPISSSTELASLAKDNEVMFLYLHSPGTPVEEVHAVEAASQILFGYPTPIYISSESELLDRYADVLVQDRFLTVPAKSGLLVFKDRSVAQPISVLNPSTLRNSDDAGQAIYTDDARAQIASFLSRERYALVTELTAANFEEIIRNGDDALVVLAALSDTNHGGRAVDSPAGALELKELELSALKSTALEWRNRKAPTSTRQVVFAWIDADRWKSPLKKLYNIDITAAPAAVLVEGFKTQYFELRYNSNQGGSYQADWISNYVFESIDSAIQGNSLPKSSRTLFQKSVRGAENYMNILIDTSVAHPIAAFAFVFSALGGLFFYLVRAKNSDSGSALPMYSKVSTVKAD
;
A
#
# COMPACT_ATOMS: atom_id res chain seq x y z
N MET A 1 -14.96 -52.20 -71.98
CA MET A 1 -16.35 -52.02 -72.49
C MET A 1 -17.20 -51.70 -71.27
N ARG A 2 -17.96 -50.62 -71.11
CA ARG A 2 -18.37 -49.47 -71.95
C ARG A 2 -18.71 -48.29 -71.01
N PHE A 3 -18.79 -47.13 -71.64
CA PHE A 3 -18.91 -45.74 -71.17
C PHE A 3 -20.19 -45.31 -70.42
N ALA A 4 -20.05 -44.16 -69.71
CA ALA A 4 -20.99 -43.04 -69.50
C ALA A 4 -22.22 -43.27 -68.58
N SER A 5 -22.71 -42.30 -67.79
CA SER A 5 -22.78 -40.85 -68.01
C SER A 5 -22.77 -40.03 -66.71
N ILE A 6 -22.10 -38.88 -66.80
CA ILE A 6 -22.24 -37.68 -65.99
C ILE A 6 -23.62 -37.05 -66.25
N THR A 7 -24.30 -36.54 -65.22
CA THR A 7 -24.95 -35.20 -65.22
C THR A 7 -25.52 -34.85 -63.84
N ASN A 8 -25.37 -33.57 -63.48
CA ASN A 8 -26.06 -32.83 -62.41
C ASN A 8 -25.67 -33.10 -60.96
N ASN A 9 -24.57 -32.50 -60.48
CA ASN A 9 -24.42 -32.15 -59.06
C ASN A 9 -23.48 -30.95 -58.78
N LEU A 10 -23.12 -30.17 -59.80
CA LEU A 10 -22.29 -28.97 -59.64
C LEU A 10 -23.10 -27.70 -59.34
N VAL A 11 -24.44 -27.75 -59.40
CA VAL A 11 -25.30 -26.58 -59.12
C VAL A 11 -25.85 -26.61 -57.69
N ASP A 12 -26.05 -27.79 -57.08
CA ASP A 12 -26.57 -27.90 -55.70
C ASP A 12 -25.49 -27.75 -54.62
N THR A 13 -24.23 -28.06 -54.93
CA THR A 13 -23.13 -27.85 -53.98
C THR A 13 -22.69 -26.39 -53.90
N PHE A 14 -22.94 -25.59 -54.94
CA PHE A 14 -22.63 -24.16 -54.94
C PHE A 14 -23.67 -23.34 -54.15
N PHE A 15 -24.95 -23.72 -54.17
CA PHE A 15 -25.99 -23.02 -53.41
C PHE A 15 -25.94 -23.29 -51.89
N VAL A 16 -25.53 -24.49 -51.48
CA VAL A 16 -25.36 -24.82 -50.05
C VAL A 16 -24.15 -24.11 -49.44
N TRP A 17 -23.07 -23.91 -50.21
CA TRP A 17 -21.91 -23.13 -49.75
C TRP A 17 -22.14 -21.61 -49.80
N LEU A 18 -22.95 -21.09 -50.72
CA LEU A 18 -23.29 -19.66 -50.77
C LEU A 18 -24.25 -19.24 -49.62
N LEU A 19 -25.16 -20.13 -49.20
CA LEU A 19 -26.02 -19.90 -48.03
C LEU A 19 -25.25 -20.03 -46.70
N LEU A 20 -24.23 -20.90 -46.61
CA LEU A 20 -23.33 -20.92 -45.45
C LEU A 20 -22.45 -19.65 -45.37
N ALA A 21 -22.07 -19.08 -46.51
CA ALA A 21 -21.25 -17.86 -46.57
C ALA A 21 -22.02 -16.58 -46.23
N LEU A 22 -23.36 -16.57 -46.35
CA LEU A 22 -24.20 -15.40 -46.07
C LEU A 22 -24.80 -15.37 -44.65
N VAL A 23 -24.68 -16.45 -43.85
CA VAL A 23 -25.11 -16.46 -42.43
C VAL A 23 -23.93 -16.26 -41.47
N LEU A 24 -22.69 -16.36 -41.95
CA LEU A 24 -21.47 -16.13 -41.15
C LEU A 24 -21.10 -14.65 -40.86
N PRO A 25 -21.61 -13.60 -41.55
CA PRO A 25 -21.34 -12.22 -41.13
C PRO A 25 -22.19 -11.75 -39.93
N SER A 26 -23.29 -12.44 -39.62
CA SER A 26 -24.25 -12.02 -38.58
C SER A 26 -23.97 -12.62 -37.19
N LEU A 27 -23.02 -13.56 -37.09
CA LEU A 27 -22.62 -14.19 -35.82
C LEU A 27 -21.21 -13.80 -35.35
N VAL A 28 -20.53 -12.89 -36.05
CA VAL A 28 -19.23 -12.34 -35.64
C VAL A 28 -19.34 -10.91 -35.08
N HIS A 29 -20.54 -10.30 -35.11
CA HIS A 29 -20.77 -8.95 -34.56
C HIS A 29 -21.21 -8.89 -33.08
N SER A 30 -20.97 -9.93 -32.28
CA SER A 30 -21.19 -9.87 -30.83
C SER A 30 -20.04 -10.39 -29.97
N ALA A 31 -18.85 -10.54 -30.57
CA ALA A 31 -17.63 -10.91 -29.84
C ALA A 31 -16.47 -9.96 -30.17
N ALA A 32 -16.72 -8.65 -30.11
CA ALA A 32 -15.66 -7.65 -30.17
C ALA A 32 -16.09 -6.34 -29.49
N THR A 33 -16.66 -6.45 -28.29
CA THR A 33 -16.56 -5.39 -27.29
C THR A 33 -15.66 -5.89 -26.17
N SER A 34 -14.43 -6.29 -26.52
CA SER A 34 -13.41 -6.59 -25.51
C SER A 34 -12.92 -5.26 -24.93
N SER A 35 -13.60 -4.89 -23.85
CA SER A 35 -13.25 -3.90 -22.85
C SER A 35 -11.80 -3.38 -22.92
N ASP A 36 -11.66 -2.12 -23.31
CA ASP A 36 -10.45 -1.28 -23.23
C ASP A 36 -10.07 -0.94 -21.76
N LYS A 37 -10.46 -1.79 -20.80
CA LYS A 37 -10.24 -1.58 -19.37
C LYS A 37 -8.92 -2.18 -18.95
N ALA A 38 -8.13 -1.35 -18.28
CA ALA A 38 -7.02 -1.80 -17.47
C ALA A 38 -7.51 -2.85 -16.45
N THR A 39 -6.63 -3.80 -16.11
CA THR A 39 -6.84 -4.65 -14.92
C THR A 39 -6.89 -3.78 -13.66
N HIS A 40 -7.32 -4.34 -12.51
CA HIS A 40 -7.37 -3.62 -11.23
C HIS A 40 -6.02 -2.99 -10.81
N ASP A 41 -4.93 -3.43 -11.44
CA ASP A 41 -3.56 -2.92 -11.25
C ASP A 41 -3.15 -1.84 -12.26
N GLY A 42 -4.05 -1.28 -13.08
CA GLY A 42 -3.69 -0.31 -14.12
C GLY A 42 -2.93 -0.91 -15.32
N LEU A 43 -2.63 -2.22 -15.28
CA LEU A 43 -1.84 -2.92 -16.29
C LEU A 43 -2.69 -3.35 -17.49
N ARG A 44 -2.22 -3.02 -18.70
CA ARG A 44 -2.84 -3.43 -19.96
C ARG A 44 -2.18 -4.70 -20.51
N LYS A 45 -2.98 -5.72 -20.80
CA LYS A 45 -2.50 -6.97 -21.43
C LYS A 45 -2.70 -6.91 -22.94
N LEU A 46 -1.61 -7.09 -23.67
CA LEU A 46 -1.57 -7.16 -25.11
C LEU A 46 -1.50 -8.60 -25.59
N THR A 47 -2.20 -8.86 -26.68
CA THR A 47 -2.34 -10.13 -27.40
C THR A 47 -2.20 -9.84 -28.88
N ALA A 48 -2.03 -10.86 -29.71
CA ALA A 48 -1.97 -10.69 -31.16
C ALA A 48 -3.19 -9.92 -31.72
N ALA A 49 -4.37 -10.07 -31.09
CA ALA A 49 -5.61 -9.43 -31.53
C ALA A 49 -5.67 -7.91 -31.27
N ASN A 50 -4.95 -7.40 -30.26
CA ASN A 50 -5.00 -5.99 -29.86
C ASN A 50 -3.62 -5.31 -29.85
N PHE A 51 -2.58 -5.97 -30.37
CA PHE A 51 -1.24 -5.39 -30.43
C PHE A 51 -1.20 -4.12 -31.30
N THR A 52 -2.13 -3.95 -32.25
CA THR A 52 -2.29 -2.74 -33.06
C THR A 52 -2.60 -1.48 -32.24
N LEU A 53 -2.98 -1.59 -30.97
CA LEU A 53 -3.12 -0.45 -30.06
C LEU A 53 -1.79 0.31 -29.90
N THR A 54 -0.66 -0.35 -30.09
CA THR A 54 0.67 0.29 -30.04
C THR A 54 0.89 1.29 -31.18
N ASN A 55 0.00 1.33 -32.19
CA ASN A 55 0.07 2.25 -33.33
C ASN A 55 -0.23 3.71 -32.97
N GLN A 56 -0.71 3.97 -31.76
CA GLN A 56 -1.03 5.31 -31.29
C GLN A 56 -0.38 5.56 -29.94
N GLY A 57 0.43 6.60 -29.83
CA GLY A 57 1.09 6.93 -28.57
C GLY A 57 2.42 6.21 -28.38
N ALA A 58 3.01 6.44 -27.21
CA ALA A 58 4.21 5.75 -26.78
C ALA A 58 3.85 4.61 -25.82
N TRP A 59 4.53 3.48 -25.97
CA TRP A 59 4.28 2.28 -25.18
C TRP A 59 5.59 1.69 -24.69
N LEU A 60 5.64 1.31 -23.42
CA LEU A 60 6.67 0.42 -22.89
C LEU A 60 6.04 -0.92 -22.55
N ILE A 61 6.49 -1.97 -23.23
CA ILE A 61 5.88 -3.29 -23.18
C ILE A 61 6.85 -4.27 -22.55
N GLU A 62 6.40 -4.96 -21.49
CA GLU A 62 7.10 -6.12 -20.95
C GLU A 62 6.62 -7.40 -21.65
N PHE A 63 7.56 -8.05 -22.33
CA PHE A 63 7.41 -9.42 -22.80
C PHE A 63 7.88 -10.35 -21.70
N PHE A 64 6.96 -11.15 -21.16
CA PHE A 64 7.22 -12.01 -20.01
C PHE A 64 6.68 -13.43 -20.22
N SER A 65 6.98 -14.34 -19.30
CA SER A 65 6.33 -15.64 -19.22
C SER A 65 6.00 -15.99 -17.77
N PRO A 66 4.82 -16.58 -17.48
CA PRO A 66 4.46 -17.06 -16.14
C PRO A 66 5.45 -18.08 -15.56
N ASN A 67 6.22 -18.77 -16.40
CA ASN A 67 7.19 -19.78 -15.96
C ASN A 67 8.61 -19.22 -15.78
N CYS A 68 8.84 -17.96 -16.13
CA CYS A 68 10.15 -17.33 -16.09
C CYS A 68 10.44 -16.77 -14.68
N ILE A 69 11.50 -17.28 -14.03
CA ILE A 69 11.91 -16.86 -12.68
C ILE A 69 12.28 -15.37 -12.64
N HIS A 70 12.98 -14.87 -13.66
CA HIS A 70 13.34 -13.46 -13.76
C HIS A 70 12.11 -12.55 -13.90
N CYS A 71 11.09 -13.02 -14.61
CA CYS A 71 9.82 -12.33 -14.82
C CYS A 71 9.03 -12.28 -13.51
N LYS A 72 8.99 -13.38 -12.74
CA LYS A 72 8.37 -13.38 -11.40
C LYS A 72 9.03 -12.41 -10.43
N ARG A 73 10.36 -12.28 -10.49
CA ARG A 73 11.11 -11.32 -9.66
C ARG A 73 10.85 -9.87 -10.08
N PHE A 74 10.70 -9.63 -11.38
CA PHE A 74 10.47 -8.30 -11.92
C PHE A 74 9.00 -7.85 -11.89
N GLY A 75 8.05 -8.79 -11.87
CA GLY A 75 6.62 -8.50 -11.99
C GLY A 75 6.07 -7.57 -10.90
N ALA A 76 6.61 -7.61 -9.67
CA ALA A 76 6.23 -6.67 -8.62
C ALA A 76 6.63 -5.22 -8.97
N THR A 77 7.86 -5.03 -9.42
CA THR A 77 8.36 -3.73 -9.90
C THR A 77 7.54 -3.23 -11.09
N TRP A 78 7.24 -4.11 -12.04
CA TRP A 78 6.47 -3.76 -13.24
C TRP A 78 5.03 -3.36 -12.91
N SER A 79 4.38 -4.09 -12.02
CA SER A 79 3.03 -3.75 -11.53
C SER A 79 3.00 -2.39 -10.85
N GLU A 80 3.99 -2.12 -10.00
CA GLU A 80 4.11 -0.84 -9.31
C GLU A 80 4.34 0.33 -10.27
N LEU A 81 5.20 0.17 -11.29
CA LEU A 81 5.43 1.18 -12.31
C LEU A 81 4.17 1.50 -13.11
N SER A 82 3.43 0.47 -13.53
CA SER A 82 2.21 0.67 -14.31
C SER A 82 1.15 1.45 -13.54
N GLN A 83 1.04 1.23 -12.22
CA GLN A 83 0.12 1.96 -11.36
C GLN A 83 0.56 3.42 -11.19
N ASN A 84 1.83 3.62 -10.84
CA ASN A 84 2.34 4.95 -10.51
C ASN A 84 2.52 5.85 -11.74
N LYS A 85 2.66 5.26 -12.94
CA LYS A 85 2.87 5.99 -14.21
C LYS A 85 1.63 6.09 -15.09
N ASP A 86 0.45 5.60 -14.67
CA ASP A 86 -0.79 5.73 -15.45
C ASP A 86 -1.21 7.22 -15.67
N ILE A 87 -0.70 8.12 -14.82
CA ILE A 87 -0.79 9.58 -15.01
C ILE A 87 -0.25 10.04 -16.38
N LEU A 88 0.84 9.42 -16.87
CA LEU A 88 1.48 9.78 -18.14
C LEU A 88 0.59 9.50 -19.35
N ARG A 89 -0.36 8.56 -19.23
CA ARG A 89 -1.37 8.27 -20.23
C ARG A 89 -2.58 9.20 -20.10
N THR A 90 -3.04 9.41 -18.86
CA THR A 90 -4.34 10.08 -18.58
C THR A 90 -4.28 11.60 -18.68
N HIS A 91 -3.17 12.23 -18.27
CA HIS A 91 -3.04 13.68 -18.26
C HIS A 91 -2.51 14.26 -19.58
N TYR A 92 -1.95 13.42 -20.45
CA TYR A 92 -1.42 13.83 -21.76
C TYR A 92 -2.14 13.08 -22.89
N PRO A 93 -3.45 13.31 -23.11
CA PRO A 93 -4.21 12.59 -24.13
C PRO A 93 -3.69 12.86 -25.56
N GLN A 94 -2.99 13.98 -25.76
CA GLN A 94 -2.36 14.35 -27.05
C GLN A 94 -1.01 13.63 -27.30
N ALA A 95 -0.42 13.03 -26.26
CA ALA A 95 0.84 12.29 -26.34
C ALA A 95 0.90 11.22 -25.23
N PRO A 96 0.01 10.21 -25.26
CA PRO A 96 -0.12 9.26 -24.16
C PRO A 96 1.09 8.33 -24.09
N PHE A 97 1.58 8.08 -22.88
CA PHE A 97 2.60 7.07 -22.60
C PHE A 97 1.99 5.93 -21.77
N THR A 98 2.00 4.71 -22.30
CA THR A 98 1.28 3.56 -21.74
C THR A 98 2.22 2.40 -21.40
N LEU A 99 2.02 1.77 -20.23
CA LEU A 99 2.71 0.53 -19.88
C LEU A 99 1.80 -0.67 -20.17
N ALA A 100 2.38 -1.74 -20.71
CA ALA A 100 1.65 -2.96 -21.06
C ALA A 100 2.47 -4.24 -20.91
N GLN A 101 1.82 -5.40 -20.97
CA GLN A 101 2.46 -6.71 -20.93
C GLN A 101 1.99 -7.62 -22.04
N VAL A 102 2.89 -8.48 -22.52
CA VAL A 102 2.59 -9.62 -23.40
C VAL A 102 3.08 -10.90 -22.73
N ASP A 103 2.18 -11.86 -22.53
CA ASP A 103 2.52 -13.20 -22.06
C ASP A 103 3.00 -14.07 -23.23
N CYS A 104 4.30 -14.30 -23.33
CA CYS A 104 4.91 -15.09 -24.39
C CYS A 104 4.66 -16.61 -24.28
N LEU A 105 4.15 -17.11 -23.16
CA LEU A 105 3.67 -18.49 -23.08
C LEU A 105 2.33 -18.63 -23.80
N ALA A 106 1.46 -17.62 -23.68
CA ALA A 106 0.14 -17.60 -24.31
C ALA A 106 0.16 -17.01 -25.73
N GLN A 107 1.13 -16.15 -26.06
CA GLN A 107 1.23 -15.39 -27.31
C GLN A 107 2.58 -15.67 -28.00
N TRP A 108 2.87 -16.95 -28.21
CA TRP A 108 4.16 -17.40 -28.76
C TRP A 108 4.50 -16.76 -30.10
N ASP A 109 3.55 -16.77 -31.06
CA ASP A 109 3.78 -16.25 -32.40
C ASP A 109 4.05 -14.75 -32.40
N LEU A 110 3.28 -13.98 -31.62
CA LEU A 110 3.52 -12.54 -31.42
C LEU A 110 4.92 -12.29 -30.85
N CYS A 111 5.33 -12.99 -29.79
CA CYS A 111 6.66 -12.78 -29.21
C CYS A 111 7.79 -13.14 -30.18
N LYS A 112 7.58 -14.16 -31.02
CA LYS A 112 8.53 -14.55 -32.07
C LYS A 112 8.62 -13.48 -33.17
N GLU A 113 7.48 -12.95 -33.62
CA GLU A 113 7.41 -11.86 -34.61
C GLU A 113 8.06 -10.57 -34.09
N GLN A 114 7.87 -10.25 -32.81
CA GLN A 114 8.51 -9.10 -32.14
C GLN A 114 9.99 -9.33 -31.80
N GLY A 115 10.56 -10.48 -32.20
CA GLY A 115 11.99 -10.78 -32.03
C GLY A 115 12.43 -11.00 -30.58
N VAL A 116 11.53 -11.47 -29.70
CA VAL A 116 11.81 -11.72 -28.29
C VAL A 116 12.62 -13.01 -28.12
N THR A 117 13.88 -12.89 -27.70
CA THR A 117 14.82 -14.03 -27.56
C THR A 117 15.13 -14.40 -26.10
N PHE A 118 14.78 -13.53 -25.14
CA PHE A 118 14.94 -13.77 -23.70
C PHE A 118 13.86 -13.02 -22.93
N LEU A 119 13.66 -13.41 -21.66
CA LEU A 119 12.59 -12.88 -20.80
C LEU A 119 13.12 -12.53 -19.38
N PRO A 120 12.56 -11.51 -18.71
CA PRO A 120 11.65 -10.52 -19.27
C PRO A 120 12.41 -9.58 -20.20
N ARG A 121 11.75 -9.12 -21.26
CA ARG A 121 12.27 -8.14 -22.22
C ARG A 121 11.39 -6.90 -22.23
N LEU A 122 12.02 -5.73 -22.24
CA LEU A 122 11.34 -4.44 -22.24
C LEU A 122 11.58 -3.72 -23.55
N THR A 123 10.51 -3.43 -24.26
CA THR A 123 10.58 -2.83 -25.59
C THR A 123 9.70 -1.61 -25.65
N ILE A 124 10.22 -0.54 -26.24
CA ILE A 124 9.44 0.66 -26.52
C ILE A 124 8.85 0.61 -27.93
N TYR A 125 7.62 1.07 -28.05
CA TYR A 125 6.95 1.38 -29.30
C TYR A 125 6.53 2.85 -29.32
N GLN A 126 6.71 3.50 -30.46
CA GLN A 126 6.20 4.85 -30.74
C GLN A 126 5.39 4.80 -32.02
N ASP A 127 4.09 5.07 -31.93
CA ASP A 127 3.17 5.08 -33.07
C ASP A 127 3.33 3.85 -33.99
N GLY A 128 3.43 2.67 -33.38
CA GLY A 128 3.52 1.38 -34.05
C GLY A 128 4.93 0.98 -34.48
N LYS A 129 5.92 1.86 -34.32
CA LYS A 129 7.32 1.57 -34.62
C LYS A 129 8.04 1.13 -33.37
N GLN A 130 8.59 -0.09 -33.41
CA GLN A 130 9.48 -0.59 -32.38
C GLN A 130 10.78 0.23 -32.36
N ASN A 131 11.18 0.68 -31.17
CA ASN A 131 12.49 1.32 -31.00
C ASN A 131 13.59 0.24 -31.16
N PRO A 132 14.62 0.44 -32.02
CA PRO A 132 15.69 -0.53 -32.20
C PRO A 132 16.53 -0.76 -30.94
N GLU A 133 16.57 0.19 -30.01
CA GLU A 133 17.30 0.05 -28.75
C GLU A 133 16.40 -0.49 -27.63
N GLU A 134 16.78 -1.65 -27.08
CA GLU A 134 16.17 -2.22 -25.88
C GLU A 134 16.59 -1.44 -24.63
N TYR A 135 15.71 -1.37 -23.64
CA TYR A 135 16.09 -0.91 -22.31
C TYR A 135 17.10 -1.88 -21.67
N LYS A 136 18.33 -1.40 -21.49
CA LYS A 136 19.46 -2.16 -20.90
C LYS A 136 19.83 -1.75 -19.47
N GLY A 137 19.12 -0.78 -18.90
CA GLY A 137 19.33 -0.34 -17.51
C GLY A 137 18.87 -1.38 -16.50
N ASP A 138 19.11 -1.15 -15.20
CA ASP A 138 18.66 -2.09 -14.20
C ASP A 138 17.14 -2.10 -14.12
N ARG A 139 16.60 -3.28 -13.82
CA ARG A 139 15.16 -3.53 -13.72
C ARG A 139 14.63 -3.27 -12.31
N ASN A 140 15.25 -2.32 -11.61
CA ASN A 140 14.81 -1.81 -10.32
C ASN A 140 13.91 -0.58 -10.54
N TYR A 141 12.98 -0.31 -9.61
CA TYR A 141 11.97 0.75 -9.79
C TYR A 141 12.57 2.14 -10.09
N PRO A 142 13.60 2.65 -9.37
CA PRO A 142 14.15 3.99 -9.63
C PRO A 142 14.67 4.19 -11.05
N GLU A 143 15.48 3.25 -11.57
CA GLU A 143 16.12 3.42 -12.88
C GLU A 143 15.13 3.38 -14.03
N ILE A 144 14.24 2.39 -14.00
CA ILE A 144 13.24 2.25 -15.05
C ILE A 144 12.15 3.34 -14.96
N SER A 145 11.83 3.82 -13.76
CA SER A 145 10.93 4.97 -13.55
C SER A 145 11.52 6.24 -14.16
N ALA A 146 12.80 6.53 -13.88
CA ALA A 146 13.49 7.68 -14.46
C ALA A 146 13.61 7.56 -16.00
N TYR A 147 13.86 6.35 -16.51
CA TYR A 147 13.86 6.08 -17.93
C TYR A 147 12.48 6.35 -18.57
N ILE A 148 11.40 5.87 -17.95
CA ILE A 148 10.02 6.14 -18.38
C ILE A 148 9.74 7.65 -18.40
N ASP A 149 10.10 8.38 -17.34
CA ASP A 149 9.84 9.81 -17.23
C ASP A 149 10.58 10.61 -18.31
N ASN A 150 11.87 10.30 -18.51
CA ASN A 150 12.67 10.93 -19.56
C ASN A 150 12.10 10.63 -20.94
N PHE A 151 11.77 9.37 -21.21
CA PHE A 151 11.22 8.98 -22.50
C PHE A 151 9.85 9.62 -22.76
N ALA A 152 8.96 9.62 -21.77
CA ALA A 152 7.65 10.25 -21.89
C ALA A 152 7.77 11.76 -22.10
N LYS A 153 8.76 12.41 -21.47
CA LYS A 153 9.07 13.82 -21.70
C LYS A 153 9.56 14.07 -23.13
N GLU A 154 10.53 13.30 -23.61
CA GLU A 154 11.05 13.40 -24.98
C GLU A 154 9.95 13.15 -26.02
N TYR A 155 9.10 12.14 -25.78
CA TYR A 155 7.98 11.84 -26.65
C TYR A 155 6.99 13.01 -26.71
N ARG A 156 6.62 13.60 -25.57
CA ARG A 156 5.74 14.79 -25.51
C ARG A 156 6.33 15.98 -26.27
N GLN A 157 7.63 16.24 -26.08
CA GLN A 157 8.34 17.28 -26.82
C GLN A 157 8.30 17.03 -28.33
N SER A 158 8.49 15.78 -28.77
CA SER A 158 8.40 15.40 -30.19
C SER A 158 7.00 15.62 -30.81
N LYS A 159 5.96 15.63 -29.96
CA LYS A 159 4.57 15.91 -30.35
C LYS A 159 4.17 17.38 -30.18
N GLY A 160 5.09 18.25 -29.77
CA GLY A 160 4.79 19.66 -29.50
C GLY A 160 3.91 19.91 -28.28
N VAL A 161 3.86 18.95 -27.34
CA VAL A 161 3.06 19.04 -26.10
C VAL A 161 3.95 19.60 -24.98
N ALA A 162 3.53 20.73 -24.40
CA ALA A 162 4.24 21.36 -23.28
C ALA A 162 4.15 20.51 -22.00
N ASP A 163 5.23 20.50 -21.20
CA ASP A 163 5.29 19.82 -19.91
C ASP A 163 4.48 20.63 -18.88
N LEU A 164 3.62 19.97 -18.09
CA LEU A 164 2.88 20.65 -17.02
C LEU A 164 3.76 20.69 -15.77
N ASP A 165 4.03 21.89 -15.25
CA ASP A 165 4.73 22.07 -13.97
C ASP A 165 3.84 21.55 -12.82
N ILE A 166 4.10 20.31 -12.38
CA ILE A 166 3.30 19.61 -11.35
C ILE A 166 3.36 20.32 -9.98
N VAL A 167 4.33 21.23 -9.77
CA VAL A 167 4.46 22.06 -8.56
C VAL A 167 3.32 23.09 -8.42
N ALA A 168 2.67 23.50 -9.51
CA ALA A 168 1.59 24.49 -9.47
C ALA A 168 0.19 23.89 -9.24
N LEU A 169 0.06 22.56 -9.23
CA LEU A 169 -1.23 21.86 -9.10
C LEU A 169 -1.63 21.56 -7.65
N SER A 170 -0.81 21.91 -6.66
CA SER A 170 -1.17 21.79 -5.24
C SER A 170 -1.94 22.99 -4.69
N ASP A 171 -1.95 24.14 -5.37
CA ASP A 171 -2.28 25.41 -4.72
C ASP A 171 -3.59 26.10 -5.17
N ASN A 172 -4.33 25.60 -6.17
CA ASN A 172 -5.64 26.21 -6.46
C ASN A 172 -6.54 25.33 -7.34
N LYS A 173 -7.49 24.62 -6.71
CA LYS A 173 -8.44 23.72 -7.39
C LYS A 173 -9.65 24.44 -7.99
N ASP A 174 -9.85 25.73 -7.70
CA ASP A 174 -11.06 26.46 -8.09
C ASP A 174 -11.00 27.11 -9.48
N ARG A 175 -9.85 27.16 -10.16
CA ARG A 175 -9.76 27.75 -11.52
C ARG A 175 -9.78 26.74 -12.66
N LEU A 176 -9.82 25.44 -12.36
CA LEU A 176 -9.85 24.38 -13.38
C LEU A 176 -11.24 24.21 -14.03
N LYS A 177 -12.29 24.73 -13.39
CA LYS A 177 -13.66 24.70 -13.95
C LYS A 177 -13.83 25.79 -15.02
N ASP A 178 -13.35 27.00 -14.75
CA ASP A 178 -13.47 28.14 -15.67
C ASP A 178 -12.60 28.00 -16.92
N ALA A 179 -11.41 27.38 -16.81
CA ALA A 179 -10.53 27.15 -17.96
C ALA A 179 -11.06 26.06 -18.91
N THR A 180 -11.84 25.11 -18.41
CA THR A 180 -12.38 24.01 -19.22
C THR A 180 -13.64 24.43 -19.98
N ASP A 181 -14.37 25.41 -19.48
CA ASP A 181 -15.54 26.01 -20.16
C ASP A 181 -15.12 27.05 -21.21
N ALA A 182 -13.98 27.72 -21.05
CA ALA A 182 -13.44 28.67 -22.03
C ALA A 182 -12.84 28.02 -23.30
N ILE A 183 -12.51 26.73 -23.27
CA ILE A 183 -11.91 26.01 -24.42
C ILE A 183 -13.00 25.40 -25.35
N LYS A 184 -14.27 25.41 -24.94
CA LYS A 184 -15.39 24.88 -25.75
C LYS A 184 -16.04 25.86 -26.72
N HIS A 185 -15.66 27.13 -26.69
CA HIS A 185 -16.10 28.13 -27.65
C HIS A 185 -14.89 28.88 -28.18
N ASP A 186 -14.24 28.35 -29.21
CA ASP A 186 -13.74 29.13 -30.36
C ASP A 186 -12.97 28.22 -31.32
N ALA A 187 -13.72 27.58 -32.19
CA ALA A 187 -13.25 27.15 -33.49
C ALA A 187 -14.32 27.49 -34.51
N ILE A 188 -14.37 28.75 -34.95
CA ILE A 188 -14.72 29.18 -36.31
C ILE A 188 -14.05 30.53 -36.56
N ALA A 189 -13.33 30.57 -37.68
CA ALA A 189 -12.63 31.67 -38.32
C ALA A 189 -13.27 33.07 -38.18
N SER A 190 -12.44 34.13 -38.14
CA SER A 190 -11.96 34.80 -39.36
C SER A 190 -11.56 36.26 -39.12
N THR A 191 -10.36 36.59 -39.63
CA THR A 191 -9.99 37.86 -40.31
C THR A 191 -9.91 39.21 -39.59
N ALA A 192 -8.80 39.88 -39.91
CA ALA A 192 -8.61 41.31 -40.13
C ALA A 192 -8.04 42.17 -38.99
N ALA A 193 -6.72 42.36 -39.06
CA ALA A 193 -6.04 43.62 -39.39
C ALA A 193 -6.06 44.84 -38.43
N VAL A 194 -4.87 45.46 -38.37
CA VAL A 194 -4.56 46.91 -38.22
C VAL A 194 -4.29 47.48 -36.81
N ALA A 195 -2.99 47.58 -36.52
CA ALA A 195 -2.16 48.78 -36.27
C ALA A 195 -2.36 49.77 -35.08
N THR A 196 -1.18 50.33 -34.71
CA THR A 196 -0.85 51.68 -34.18
C THR A 196 -0.99 51.92 -32.66
N SER A 197 0.11 52.01 -31.88
CA SER A 197 1.03 53.17 -31.59
C SER A 197 0.62 53.89 -30.29
N ALA A 198 1.44 54.47 -29.38
CA ALA A 198 2.85 54.91 -29.30
C ALA A 198 3.26 55.08 -27.80
N SER A 199 4.53 54.89 -27.39
CA SER A 199 5.55 55.90 -26.95
C SER A 199 5.13 56.87 -25.80
N SER A 200 5.88 57.08 -24.70
CA SER A 200 7.26 57.62 -24.62
C SER A 200 7.86 57.58 -23.18
N ALA A 201 9.15 57.23 -23.04
CA ALA A 201 10.33 57.97 -22.51
C ALA A 201 10.35 58.28 -20.98
N ALA A 202 11.23 57.72 -20.14
CA ALA A 202 12.71 57.79 -19.99
C ALA A 202 13.19 58.94 -19.07
N ASP A 203 13.87 58.62 -17.94
CA ASP A 203 15.25 59.04 -17.62
C ASP A 203 15.71 58.66 -16.18
N THR A 204 17.00 58.30 -16.08
CA THR A 204 17.83 57.97 -14.88
C THR A 204 18.76 59.19 -14.57
N PRO A 205 19.75 59.24 -13.62
CA PRO A 205 20.62 58.17 -13.07
C PRO A 205 21.00 58.27 -11.57
N ALA A 206 21.80 57.29 -11.15
CA ALA A 206 22.28 56.94 -9.81
C ALA A 206 23.43 57.80 -9.23
N PHE A 207 23.70 57.64 -7.92
CA PHE A 207 25.05 57.73 -7.35
C PHE A 207 25.20 56.94 -6.03
N SER A 208 26.37 56.32 -5.85
CA SER A 208 26.83 55.42 -4.78
C SER A 208 27.51 56.14 -3.59
N THR A 209 27.58 55.52 -2.40
CA THR A 209 28.78 55.45 -1.51
C THR A 209 28.54 54.61 -0.25
N SER A 210 29.62 54.10 0.34
CA SER A 210 29.72 53.04 1.35
C SER A 210 30.20 53.51 2.75
N GLU A 211 30.06 52.60 3.73
CA GLU A 211 30.85 52.38 4.98
C GLU A 211 30.48 53.02 6.35
N ASN A 212 29.96 52.14 7.24
CA ASN A 212 30.33 51.81 8.65
C ASN A 212 30.46 52.87 9.78
N ALA A 213 29.63 52.77 10.83
CA ALA A 213 29.95 52.11 12.13
C ALA A 213 29.10 52.61 13.35
N ALA A 214 28.82 51.67 14.28
CA ALA A 214 28.30 51.79 15.66
C ALA A 214 26.78 52.03 15.86
N SER A 215 25.90 51.08 16.22
CA SER A 215 25.91 49.92 17.15
C SER A 215 25.88 50.27 18.65
N ALA A 216 24.69 50.16 19.28
CA ALA A 216 24.49 49.66 20.64
C ALA A 216 22.99 49.60 20.98
N SER A 217 22.32 48.47 20.71
CA SER A 217 21.12 48.01 21.47
C SER A 217 20.46 46.73 20.94
N SER A 218 20.81 46.20 19.76
CA SER A 218 20.12 45.02 19.20
C SER A 218 20.69 43.65 19.59
N SER A 219 21.79 43.59 20.33
CA SER A 219 22.52 42.33 20.60
C SER A 219 21.92 41.44 21.70
N ALA A 220 20.90 41.89 22.43
CA ALA A 220 20.24 41.07 23.45
C ALA A 220 19.01 40.30 22.92
N VAL A 221 18.41 40.74 21.80
CA VAL A 221 17.20 40.11 21.23
C VAL A 221 17.56 39.07 20.14
N GLN A 222 18.76 39.14 19.57
CA GLN A 222 19.21 38.22 18.52
C GLN A 222 19.91 36.94 19.01
N ALA A 223 20.05 36.73 20.32
CA ALA A 223 20.76 35.58 20.89
C ALA A 223 19.86 34.48 21.48
N ILE A 224 18.53 34.59 21.39
CA ILE A 224 17.60 33.57 21.90
C ILE A 224 16.80 32.86 20.78
N GLU A 225 16.93 33.31 19.52
CA GLU A 225 16.20 32.75 18.37
C GLU A 225 17.04 31.81 17.48
N GLN A 226 18.10 31.21 18.06
CA GLN A 226 18.87 30.11 17.44
C GLN A 226 18.42 28.72 17.91
N VAL A 227 17.15 28.58 18.28
CA VAL A 227 16.50 27.27 18.45
C VAL A 227 15.54 27.11 17.29
N LEU A 228 15.96 26.28 16.32
CA LEU A 228 15.17 25.53 15.34
C LEU A 228 13.80 26.13 14.97
N PRO A 229 13.56 26.57 13.72
CA PRO A 229 12.26 27.13 13.35
C PRO A 229 11.14 26.18 13.77
N SER A 230 10.18 26.67 14.54
CA SER A 230 9.04 25.88 15.00
C SER A 230 8.29 25.32 13.80
N GLY A 231 7.98 24.02 13.84
CA GLY A 231 7.31 23.28 12.78
C GLY A 231 8.26 22.53 11.84
N PRO A 232 7.70 21.78 10.86
CA PRO A 232 8.50 20.92 10.01
C PRO A 232 9.48 21.70 9.12
N ASN A 233 10.64 21.10 8.88
CA ASN A 233 11.78 21.69 8.16
C ASN A 233 11.33 22.36 6.85
N PRO A 234 11.37 23.71 6.77
CA PRO A 234 10.88 24.45 5.61
C PRO A 234 11.81 24.32 4.41
N LYS A 235 13.03 23.79 4.58
CA LYS A 235 13.99 23.57 3.50
C LYS A 235 13.87 22.19 2.86
N GLY A 236 13.16 21.24 3.48
CA GLY A 236 13.04 19.85 2.98
C GLY A 236 14.37 19.10 2.92
N GLN A 237 15.39 19.58 3.63
CA GLN A 237 16.71 18.94 3.64
C GLN A 237 16.71 17.75 4.59
N LEU A 238 17.31 16.65 4.14
CA LEU A 238 17.58 15.49 4.99
C LEU A 238 18.53 15.89 6.12
N ILE A 239 18.11 15.66 7.35
CA ILE A 239 18.91 15.97 8.55
C ILE A 239 19.67 14.71 8.96
N SER A 240 21.00 14.76 8.95
CA SER A 240 21.83 13.66 9.44
C SER A 240 22.15 13.88 10.92
N PHE A 241 21.85 12.88 11.75
CA PHE A 241 22.22 12.89 13.16
C PHE A 241 23.74 12.98 13.34
N GLY A 242 24.19 13.73 14.34
CA GLY A 242 25.60 14.06 14.58
C GLY A 242 26.04 15.36 13.91
N SER A 243 25.15 16.02 13.16
CA SER A 243 25.35 17.34 12.56
C SER A 243 24.23 18.29 13.00
N ALA A 244 24.48 19.61 12.95
CA ALA A 244 23.41 20.58 13.20
C ALA A 244 22.23 20.34 12.22
N PRO A 245 20.96 20.36 12.67
CA PRO A 245 20.51 20.78 14.00
C PRO A 245 20.51 19.72 15.12
N VAL A 246 20.69 18.44 14.82
CA VAL A 246 20.57 17.33 15.79
C VAL A 246 21.90 16.58 15.92
N LYS A 247 22.75 17.01 16.84
CA LYS A 247 24.09 16.49 17.09
C LYS A 247 24.13 15.48 18.21
N THR A 248 23.38 15.71 19.28
CA THR A 248 23.45 14.90 20.51
C THR A 248 22.22 14.03 20.70
N LYS A 249 22.35 12.99 21.52
CA LYS A 249 21.22 12.13 21.90
C LYS A 249 20.10 12.94 22.54
N GLU A 250 20.46 13.91 23.38
CA GLU A 250 19.54 14.78 24.10
C GLU A 250 18.80 15.69 23.12
N GLU A 251 19.48 16.21 22.09
CA GLU A 251 18.86 16.99 21.02
C GLU A 251 17.90 16.14 20.17
N LEU A 252 18.25 14.88 19.86
CA LEU A 252 17.35 13.98 19.13
C LEU A 252 16.12 13.65 19.97
N ALA A 253 16.31 13.35 21.26
CA ALA A 253 15.21 13.09 22.18
C ALA A 253 14.31 14.33 22.30
N ALA A 254 14.88 15.51 22.48
CA ALA A 254 14.13 16.77 22.53
C ALA A 254 13.40 17.08 21.22
N TRP A 255 13.98 16.75 20.06
CA TRP A 255 13.33 16.94 18.76
C TRP A 255 12.09 16.05 18.60
N LEU A 256 12.21 14.78 19.01
CA LEU A 256 11.14 13.79 18.87
C LEU A 256 10.11 13.86 20.01
N ASP A 257 10.38 14.62 21.07
CA ASP A 257 9.50 14.77 22.23
C ASP A 257 8.22 15.54 21.90
N LYS A 258 7.18 15.32 22.71
CA LYS A 258 5.89 15.98 22.59
C LYS A 258 5.96 17.51 22.66
N SER A 259 6.91 18.05 23.43
CA SER A 259 7.04 19.49 23.65
C SER A 259 7.86 20.23 22.58
N SER A 260 8.41 19.51 21.58
CA SER A 260 9.41 20.06 20.67
C SER A 260 8.90 21.16 19.74
N GLY A 261 7.60 21.14 19.42
CA GLY A 261 7.00 22.02 18.42
C GLY A 261 7.54 21.82 17.00
N GLN A 262 8.39 20.81 16.75
CA GLN A 262 8.99 20.54 15.44
C GLN A 262 8.03 19.84 14.47
N GLY A 263 6.94 19.28 15.00
CA GLY A 263 5.96 18.50 14.25
C GLY A 263 6.45 17.11 13.87
N PRO A 264 5.68 16.42 13.00
CA PRO A 264 5.95 15.03 12.63
C PRO A 264 7.37 14.85 12.06
N THR A 265 8.06 13.81 12.50
CA THR A 265 9.47 13.54 12.14
C THR A 265 9.67 12.08 11.75
N PHE A 266 10.04 11.86 10.49
CA PHE A 266 10.32 10.55 9.93
C PHE A 266 11.81 10.22 10.01
N VAL A 267 12.16 9.24 10.84
CA VAL A 267 13.54 8.87 11.15
C VAL A 267 13.92 7.56 10.46
N LYS A 268 15.03 7.57 9.73
CA LYS A 268 15.70 6.40 9.14
C LYS A 268 16.90 5.98 10.00
N PHE A 269 16.77 4.86 10.69
CA PHE A 269 17.89 4.20 11.36
C PHE A 269 18.56 3.23 10.38
N PHE A 270 19.85 3.41 10.12
CA PHE A 270 20.56 2.66 9.08
C PHE A 270 21.99 2.31 9.49
N ALA A 271 22.62 1.41 8.72
CA ALA A 271 24.06 1.15 8.78
C ALA A 271 24.67 1.29 7.38
N PRO A 272 25.84 1.94 7.20
CA PRO A 272 26.42 2.22 5.89
C PRO A 272 26.75 0.98 5.08
N TRP A 273 27.07 -0.14 5.75
CA TRP A 273 27.39 -1.41 5.10
C TRP A 273 26.16 -2.22 4.67
N CYS A 274 24.96 -1.89 5.17
CA CYS A 274 23.76 -2.67 4.92
C CYS A 274 23.26 -2.50 3.47
N PRO A 275 23.17 -3.58 2.66
CA PRO A 275 22.73 -3.49 1.26
C PRO A 275 21.33 -2.89 1.10
N HIS A 276 20.40 -3.22 1.99
CA HIS A 276 19.04 -2.67 1.98
C HIS A 276 19.01 -1.17 2.31
N CYS A 277 19.93 -0.69 3.15
CA CYS A 277 20.06 0.74 3.45
C CYS A 277 20.62 1.50 2.26
N LYS A 278 21.67 0.97 1.63
CA LYS A 278 22.29 1.55 0.42
C LYS A 278 21.27 1.72 -0.71
N ALA A 279 20.48 0.66 -0.97
CA ALA A 279 19.46 0.68 -2.02
C ALA A 279 18.35 1.73 -1.77
N MET A 280 18.05 2.07 -0.51
CA MET A 280 17.00 3.01 -0.14
C MET A 280 17.48 4.47 0.01
N ALA A 281 18.79 4.69 0.12
CA ALA A 281 19.35 5.99 0.51
C ALA A 281 18.91 7.14 -0.41
N ALA A 282 18.95 6.93 -1.74
CA ALA A 282 18.51 7.93 -2.71
C ALA A 282 17.03 8.26 -2.59
N ALA A 283 16.18 7.23 -2.44
CA ALA A 283 14.73 7.40 -2.28
C ALA A 283 14.38 8.17 -1.00
N PHE A 284 15.08 7.89 0.11
CA PHE A 284 14.85 8.60 1.38
C PHE A 284 15.33 10.06 1.35
N LYS A 285 16.39 10.35 0.58
CA LYS A 285 16.82 11.73 0.35
C LYS A 285 15.81 12.51 -0.49
N GLN A 286 15.33 11.94 -1.59
CA GLN A 286 14.27 12.57 -2.38
C GLN A 286 12.99 12.75 -1.55
N LEU A 287 12.69 11.79 -0.67
CA LEU A 287 11.55 11.86 0.24
C LEU A 287 11.63 13.09 1.17
N SER A 288 12.81 13.44 1.69
CA SER A 288 12.95 14.62 2.55
C SER A 288 12.53 15.90 1.82
N GLU A 289 12.88 16.00 0.54
CA GLU A 289 12.55 17.15 -0.32
C GLU A 289 11.03 17.21 -0.57
N SER A 290 10.39 16.06 -0.84
CA SER A 290 8.93 15.98 -1.00
C SER A 290 8.13 16.20 0.29
N LEU A 291 8.75 16.02 1.46
CA LEU A 291 8.15 16.25 2.77
C LEU A 291 8.34 17.68 3.30
N LYS A 292 9.01 18.55 2.53
CA LYS A 292 9.28 19.96 2.86
C LYS A 292 8.08 20.66 3.51
N GLY A 293 8.30 21.23 4.69
CA GLY A 293 7.29 21.98 5.45
C GLY A 293 6.13 21.16 6.01
N ARG A 294 6.14 19.83 5.85
CA ARG A 294 5.06 18.94 6.35
C ARG A 294 5.55 17.88 7.33
N VAL A 295 6.69 17.26 7.07
CA VAL A 295 7.28 16.23 7.93
C VAL A 295 8.80 16.38 7.89
N ASN A 296 9.46 16.36 9.05
CA ASN A 296 10.92 16.34 9.12
C ASN A 296 11.46 14.98 8.66
N ALA A 297 12.60 14.94 7.99
CA ALA A 297 13.29 13.69 7.67
C ALA A 297 14.66 13.68 8.35
N ILE A 298 14.89 12.70 9.22
CA ILE A 298 16.16 12.50 9.92
C ILE A 298 16.75 11.15 9.53
N GLU A 299 18.05 11.07 9.35
CA GLU A 299 18.78 9.80 9.27
C GLU A 299 19.76 9.64 10.43
N VAL A 300 19.83 8.43 10.97
CA VAL A 300 20.68 8.06 12.10
C VAL A 300 21.56 6.88 11.67
N ASP A 301 22.87 7.13 11.58
CA ASP A 301 23.86 6.08 11.38
C ASP A 301 24.07 5.31 12.68
N CYS A 302 23.54 4.10 12.75
CA CYS A 302 23.63 3.22 13.90
C CYS A 302 24.97 2.50 14.02
N GLU A 303 25.81 2.48 12.98
CA GLU A 303 27.19 2.01 13.07
C GLU A 303 28.04 3.02 13.85
N ALA A 304 27.87 4.30 13.57
CA ALA A 304 28.52 5.35 14.34
C ALA A 304 27.90 5.54 15.74
N ASN A 305 26.61 5.17 15.93
CA ASN A 305 25.83 5.50 17.12
C ASN A 305 25.10 4.28 17.74
N HIS A 306 25.81 3.17 17.96
CA HIS A 306 25.23 1.92 18.47
C HIS A 306 24.40 2.09 19.77
N VAL A 307 24.92 2.84 20.75
CA VAL A 307 24.25 3.05 22.06
C VAL A 307 22.95 3.84 21.89
N LEU A 308 22.93 4.83 20.99
CA LEU A 308 21.73 5.58 20.66
C LEU A 308 20.69 4.64 20.05
N CYS A 309 21.03 3.92 18.99
CA CYS A 309 20.08 3.04 18.30
C CYS A 309 19.57 1.90 19.19
N ALA A 310 20.41 1.37 20.09
CA ALA A 310 19.97 0.40 21.09
C ALA A 310 18.92 1.00 22.04
N SER A 311 19.07 2.28 22.45
CA SER A 311 18.07 2.96 23.29
C SER A 311 16.73 3.22 22.60
N TYR A 312 16.71 3.19 21.27
CA TYR A 312 15.49 3.22 20.47
C TYR A 312 15.02 1.81 20.06
N ASP A 313 15.54 0.72 20.66
CA ASP A 313 15.17 -0.66 20.33
C ASP A 313 15.32 -1.02 18.83
N ILE A 314 16.39 -0.53 18.19
CA ILE A 314 16.70 -0.84 16.80
C ILE A 314 17.55 -2.11 16.74
N ARG A 315 16.94 -3.21 16.29
CA ARG A 315 17.57 -4.56 16.25
C ARG A 315 17.98 -5.03 14.85
N GLY A 316 17.72 -4.21 13.83
CA GLY A 316 18.02 -4.52 12.43
C GLY A 316 17.96 -3.26 11.58
N TYR A 317 18.39 -3.35 10.32
CA TYR A 317 18.49 -2.19 9.43
C TYR A 317 17.98 -2.49 8.01
N PRO A 318 17.32 -1.53 7.33
CA PRO A 318 16.88 -0.24 7.88
C PRO A 318 15.63 -0.39 8.76
N VAL A 319 15.47 0.53 9.72
CA VAL A 319 14.22 0.76 10.46
C VAL A 319 13.75 2.19 10.20
N LEU A 320 12.48 2.34 9.83
CA LEU A 320 11.86 3.61 9.49
C LEU A 320 10.74 3.90 10.50
N ARG A 321 10.80 5.03 11.20
CA ARG A 321 9.80 5.38 12.23
C ARG A 321 9.38 6.83 12.14
N LEU A 322 8.06 7.06 12.11
CA LEU A 322 7.48 8.39 12.25
C LEU A 322 7.22 8.67 13.72
N TYR A 323 7.65 9.84 14.18
CA TYR A 323 7.43 10.35 15.53
C TYR A 323 6.58 11.61 15.44
N ASP A 324 5.59 11.75 16.31
CA ASP A 324 4.87 13.00 16.50
C ASP A 324 4.24 13.03 17.88
N GLN A 325 4.36 14.16 18.57
CA GLN A 325 3.74 14.38 19.89
C GLN A 325 4.01 13.27 20.93
N GLY A 326 5.17 12.62 20.89
CA GLY A 326 5.52 11.49 21.77
C GLY A 326 4.97 10.12 21.32
N HIS A 327 4.23 10.06 20.22
CA HIS A 327 3.79 8.82 19.58
C HIS A 327 4.80 8.38 18.52
N VAL A 328 4.94 7.06 18.34
CA VAL A 328 5.85 6.47 17.36
C VAL A 328 5.13 5.42 16.54
N LYS A 329 5.34 5.44 15.22
CA LYS A 329 4.86 4.39 14.32
C LYS A 329 5.97 3.92 13.40
N GLU A 330 6.20 2.61 13.39
CA GLU A 330 7.13 1.97 12.46
C GLU A 330 6.49 1.75 11.09
N TYR A 331 7.25 2.08 10.04
CA TYR A 331 6.88 1.88 8.65
C TYR A 331 7.47 0.58 8.10
N ASN A 332 6.58 -0.32 7.68
CA ASN A 332 6.93 -1.64 7.14
C ASN A 332 6.60 -1.78 5.64
N GLY A 333 6.24 -0.69 4.97
CA GLY A 333 5.85 -0.69 3.56
C GLY A 333 7.02 -0.69 2.57
N GLY A 334 6.70 -0.39 1.32
CA GLY A 334 7.68 -0.30 0.22
C GLY A 334 8.75 0.78 0.48
N ARG A 335 10.01 0.46 0.19
CA ARG A 335 11.16 1.37 0.45
C ARG A 335 11.44 2.35 -0.68
N ASN A 336 10.50 2.54 -1.60
CA ASN A 336 10.59 3.54 -2.65
C ASN A 336 10.01 4.88 -2.18
N HIS A 337 10.33 5.94 -2.92
CA HIS A 337 9.93 7.31 -2.61
C HIS A 337 8.41 7.45 -2.42
N ASP A 338 7.61 6.99 -3.39
CA ASP A 338 6.17 7.25 -3.45
C ASP A 338 5.42 6.52 -2.32
N ALA A 339 5.80 5.26 -2.06
CA ALA A 339 5.23 4.48 -0.97
C ALA A 339 5.52 5.10 0.40
N MET A 340 6.76 5.58 0.63
CA MET A 340 7.13 6.27 1.85
C MET A 340 6.45 7.63 1.98
N LEU A 341 6.38 8.41 0.89
CA LEU A 341 5.75 9.74 0.87
C LEU A 341 4.25 9.65 1.18
N LYS A 342 3.54 8.78 0.46
CA LYS A 342 2.11 8.56 0.66
C LYS A 342 1.82 8.12 2.09
N TRP A 343 2.62 7.20 2.62
CA TRP A 343 2.45 6.75 4.00
C TRP A 343 2.77 7.84 5.01
N ALA A 344 3.92 8.52 4.89
CA ALA A 344 4.35 9.53 5.85
C ALA A 344 3.36 10.69 5.95
N LEU A 345 2.84 11.19 4.82
CA LEU A 345 1.80 12.24 4.82
C LEU A 345 0.48 11.76 5.40
N LYS A 346 0.06 10.53 5.09
CA LYS A 346 -1.18 9.98 5.64
C LYS A 346 -1.06 9.73 7.14
N ALA A 347 0.05 9.15 7.58
CA ALA A 347 0.38 8.86 8.97
C ALA A 347 0.52 10.15 9.80
N ALA A 348 1.26 11.14 9.31
CA ALA A 348 1.42 12.44 9.98
C ALA A 348 0.11 13.22 10.10
N SER A 349 -0.86 12.93 9.22
CA SER A 349 -2.15 13.62 9.18
C SER A 349 -3.30 12.75 9.72
N SER A 350 -2.99 11.62 10.37
CA SER A 350 -4.00 10.71 10.90
C SER A 350 -4.51 11.11 12.28
N SER A 351 -3.68 11.78 13.07
CA SER A 351 -4.02 12.38 14.35
C SER A 351 -4.18 13.90 14.23
N GLY A 352 -4.80 14.51 15.25
CA GLY A 352 -5.13 15.93 15.24
C GLY A 352 -6.41 16.21 14.47
N LEU A 353 -7.26 17.06 15.05
CA LEU A 353 -8.58 17.36 14.51
C LEU A 353 -8.47 18.29 13.31
N LYS A 354 -8.76 17.78 12.11
CA LYS A 354 -8.72 18.58 10.88
C LYS A 354 -10.07 19.25 10.62
N PRO A 355 -10.13 20.57 10.46
CA PRO A 355 -11.39 21.24 10.15
C PRO A 355 -11.92 20.78 8.79
N ILE A 356 -13.25 20.63 8.70
CA ILE A 356 -13.97 20.51 7.43
C ILE A 356 -15.15 21.47 7.44
N SER A 357 -15.48 22.01 6.27
CA SER A 357 -16.44 23.11 6.16
C SER A 357 -17.68 22.77 5.32
N SER A 358 -17.77 21.58 4.73
CA SER A 358 -18.93 21.23 3.89
C SER A 358 -19.22 19.74 3.76
N SER A 359 -20.46 19.43 3.41
CA SER A 359 -20.94 18.10 3.07
C SER A 359 -20.26 17.50 1.82
N THR A 360 -19.89 18.34 0.85
CA THR A 360 -19.20 17.93 -0.38
C THR A 360 -17.76 17.55 -0.12
N GLU A 361 -17.05 18.31 0.71
CA GLU A 361 -15.71 18.00 1.19
C GLU A 361 -15.71 16.65 1.95
N LEU A 362 -16.64 16.48 2.90
CA LEU A 362 -16.81 15.23 3.64
C LEU A 362 -17.02 14.03 2.71
N ALA A 363 -17.88 14.15 1.70
CA ALA A 363 -18.11 13.11 0.71
C ALA A 363 -16.89 12.83 -0.18
N SER A 364 -16.07 13.84 -0.48
CA SER A 364 -14.81 13.65 -1.21
C SER A 364 -13.80 12.89 -0.36
N LEU A 365 -13.63 13.28 0.91
CA LEU A 365 -12.71 12.63 1.85
C LEU A 365 -13.10 11.16 2.10
N ALA A 366 -14.40 10.85 2.09
CA ALA A 366 -14.89 9.48 2.20
C ALA A 366 -14.37 8.56 1.10
N LYS A 367 -14.23 9.05 -0.14
CA LYS A 367 -13.78 8.22 -1.28
C LYS A 367 -12.36 7.73 -1.08
N ASP A 368 -11.51 8.55 -0.47
CA ASP A 368 -10.09 8.26 -0.28
C ASP A 368 -9.79 7.50 1.02
N ASN A 369 -10.76 7.48 1.95
CA ASN A 369 -10.60 6.88 3.28
C ASN A 369 -11.62 5.78 3.51
N GLU A 370 -11.13 4.54 3.62
CA GLU A 370 -11.97 3.37 3.93
C GLU A 370 -12.64 3.50 5.31
N VAL A 371 -11.96 4.14 6.25
CA VAL A 371 -12.44 4.49 7.59
C VAL A 371 -12.04 5.91 7.91
N MET A 372 -12.96 6.71 8.45
CA MET A 372 -12.66 8.03 8.99
C MET A 372 -13.62 8.41 10.11
N PHE A 373 -13.18 9.37 10.93
CA PHE A 373 -13.94 9.91 12.04
C PHE A 373 -14.35 11.35 11.75
N LEU A 374 -15.53 11.74 12.21
CA LEU A 374 -15.99 13.12 12.19
C LEU A 374 -16.51 13.49 13.57
N TYR A 375 -15.82 14.39 14.24
CA TYR A 375 -16.30 15.03 15.44
C TYR A 375 -17.15 16.25 15.07
N LEU A 376 -18.45 16.14 15.30
CA LEU A 376 -19.39 17.26 15.17
C LEU A 376 -19.63 17.85 16.54
N HIS A 377 -19.58 19.18 16.62
CA HIS A 377 -19.88 19.90 17.84
C HIS A 377 -20.57 21.22 17.53
N SER A 378 -21.57 21.57 18.34
CA SER A 378 -22.18 22.89 18.26
C SER A 378 -21.25 23.96 18.86
N PRO A 379 -21.42 25.25 18.50
CA PRO A 379 -20.62 26.33 19.08
C PRO A 379 -20.70 26.48 20.60
N GLY A 380 -21.75 25.95 21.24
CA GLY A 380 -21.91 25.95 22.70
C GLY A 380 -21.18 24.81 23.44
N THR A 381 -20.49 23.93 22.71
CA THR A 381 -19.79 22.77 23.29
C THR A 381 -18.58 23.25 24.12
N PRO A 382 -18.35 22.71 25.34
CA PRO A 382 -17.21 23.09 26.16
C PRO A 382 -15.87 22.88 25.45
N VAL A 383 -14.95 23.82 25.61
CA VAL A 383 -13.60 23.75 25.01
C VAL A 383 -12.84 22.53 25.54
N GLU A 384 -13.09 22.16 26.79
CA GLU A 384 -12.52 20.99 27.46
C GLU A 384 -12.91 19.67 26.77
N GLU A 385 -14.13 19.58 26.20
CA GLU A 385 -14.56 18.42 25.41
C GLU A 385 -13.77 18.32 24.11
N VAL A 386 -13.60 19.44 23.40
CA VAL A 386 -12.83 19.50 22.15
C VAL A 386 -11.37 19.07 22.41
N HIS A 387 -10.76 19.60 23.47
CA HIS A 387 -9.40 19.21 23.88
C HIS A 387 -9.31 17.72 24.27
N ALA A 388 -10.34 17.17 24.92
CA ALA A 388 -10.37 15.75 25.29
C ALA A 388 -10.43 14.85 24.05
N VAL A 389 -11.26 15.19 23.05
CA VAL A 389 -11.35 14.47 21.78
C VAL A 389 -10.05 14.60 20.97
N GLU A 390 -9.48 15.79 20.91
CA GLU A 390 -8.20 16.03 20.23
C GLU A 390 -7.07 15.22 20.86
N ALA A 391 -6.96 15.23 22.19
CA ALA A 391 -5.96 14.44 22.91
C ALA A 391 -6.15 12.93 22.68
N ALA A 392 -7.40 12.43 22.72
CA ALA A 392 -7.70 11.03 22.46
C ALA A 392 -7.41 10.62 21.01
N SER A 393 -7.53 11.56 20.05
CA SER A 393 -7.26 11.30 18.63
C SER A 393 -5.83 10.89 18.30
N GLN A 394 -4.89 11.17 19.19
CA GLN A 394 -3.49 10.79 19.02
C GLN A 394 -3.27 9.27 18.96
N ILE A 395 -4.22 8.46 19.46
CA ILE A 395 -4.16 6.99 19.29
C ILE A 395 -4.26 6.56 17.82
N LEU A 396 -4.79 7.41 16.94
CA LEU A 396 -4.87 7.15 15.50
C LEU A 396 -3.55 7.45 14.77
N PHE A 397 -2.55 8.02 15.46
CA PHE A 397 -1.28 8.38 14.85
C PHE A 397 -0.61 7.18 14.17
N GLY A 398 -0.23 7.39 12.91
CA GLY A 398 0.42 6.36 12.11
C GLY A 398 -0.53 5.35 11.48
N TYR A 399 -1.84 5.45 11.72
CA TYR A 399 -2.86 4.63 11.10
C TYR A 399 -3.51 5.35 9.90
N PRO A 400 -3.97 4.63 8.87
CA PRO A 400 -4.57 5.24 7.69
C PRO A 400 -6.03 5.73 7.91
N THR A 401 -6.35 6.21 9.12
CA THR A 401 -7.71 6.55 9.58
C THR A 401 -7.75 7.98 10.12
N PRO A 402 -8.06 8.99 9.28
CA PRO A 402 -8.08 10.37 9.70
C PRO A 402 -9.31 10.69 10.57
N ILE A 403 -9.16 11.71 11.42
CA ILE A 403 -10.24 12.34 12.16
C ILE A 403 -10.42 13.79 11.70
N TYR A 404 -11.67 14.21 11.57
CA TYR A 404 -12.06 15.57 11.19
C TYR A 404 -12.92 16.20 12.29
N ILE A 405 -12.98 17.53 12.32
CA ILE A 405 -13.84 18.31 13.20
C ILE A 405 -14.68 19.30 12.38
N SER A 406 -15.92 19.50 12.77
CA SER A 406 -16.74 20.56 12.20
C SER A 406 -17.78 21.09 13.19
N SER A 407 -18.06 22.37 13.08
CA SER A 407 -19.17 23.06 13.74
C SER A 407 -20.17 23.68 12.75
N GLU A 408 -20.10 23.29 11.48
CA GLU A 408 -20.96 23.83 10.42
C GLU A 408 -22.41 23.36 10.58
N SER A 409 -23.35 24.30 10.44
CA SER A 409 -24.77 24.02 10.59
C SER A 409 -25.28 22.97 9.61
N GLU A 410 -24.80 23.00 8.35
CA GLU A 410 -25.17 22.01 7.33
C GLU A 410 -24.89 20.57 7.79
N LEU A 411 -23.72 20.34 8.38
CA LEU A 411 -23.30 19.02 8.84
C LEU A 411 -24.01 18.63 10.15
N LEU A 412 -24.21 19.59 11.07
CA LEU A 412 -24.98 19.39 12.29
C LEU A 412 -26.43 19.01 12.00
N ASP A 413 -27.06 19.65 11.02
CA ASP A 413 -28.44 19.38 10.60
C ASP A 413 -28.55 18.01 9.91
N ARG A 414 -27.58 17.67 9.05
CA ARG A 414 -27.55 16.40 8.31
C ARG A 414 -27.54 15.18 9.24
N TYR A 415 -26.88 15.26 10.39
CA TYR A 415 -26.72 14.15 11.34
C TYR A 415 -27.42 14.42 12.68
N ALA A 416 -28.40 15.34 12.71
CA ALA A 416 -29.03 15.81 13.94
C ALA A 416 -29.72 14.72 14.78
N ASP A 417 -30.08 13.59 14.16
CA ASP A 417 -30.75 12.43 14.75
C ASP A 417 -29.83 11.57 15.62
N VAL A 418 -28.52 11.57 15.33
CA VAL A 418 -27.52 10.79 16.06
C VAL A 418 -26.72 11.60 17.09
N LEU A 419 -26.85 12.93 17.09
CA LEU A 419 -26.18 13.82 18.03
C LEU A 419 -26.95 13.90 19.35
N VAL A 420 -26.24 13.83 20.48
CA VAL A 420 -26.84 14.01 21.81
C VAL A 420 -26.75 15.47 22.24
N GLN A 421 -27.86 15.99 22.76
CA GLN A 421 -27.92 17.32 23.36
C GLN A 421 -27.55 17.25 24.84
N ASP A 422 -26.52 17.98 25.23
CA ASP A 422 -26.19 18.23 26.61
C ASP A 422 -27.11 19.32 27.18
N ARG A 423 -28.02 18.92 28.07
CA ARG A 423 -29.01 19.79 28.72
C ARG A 423 -28.53 20.36 30.04
N PHE A 424 -27.36 19.95 30.52
CA PHE A 424 -26.79 20.41 31.79
C PHE A 424 -25.86 21.62 31.58
N LEU A 425 -25.70 22.10 30.35
CA LEU A 425 -25.01 23.34 30.02
C LEU A 425 -25.97 24.52 30.03
N THR A 426 -25.44 25.71 30.29
CA THR A 426 -26.19 26.98 30.22
C THR A 426 -26.68 27.27 28.80
N VAL A 427 -25.91 26.86 27.79
CA VAL A 427 -26.30 26.87 26.37
C VAL A 427 -26.35 25.41 25.91
N PRO A 428 -27.53 24.88 25.52
CA PRO A 428 -27.63 23.50 25.09
C PRO A 428 -26.73 23.23 23.89
N ALA A 429 -25.79 22.30 24.05
CA ALA A 429 -24.84 21.93 23.03
C ALA A 429 -25.16 20.55 22.47
N LYS A 430 -24.97 20.35 21.18
CA LYS A 430 -25.00 19.02 20.57
C LYS A 430 -23.59 18.63 20.16
N SER A 431 -23.18 17.41 20.46
CA SER A 431 -21.94 16.85 19.93
C SER A 431 -22.05 15.37 19.62
N GLY A 432 -21.12 14.88 18.83
CA GLY A 432 -21.02 13.48 18.48
C GLY A 432 -19.74 13.19 17.71
N LEU A 433 -19.10 12.06 18.03
CA LEU A 433 -17.96 11.50 17.33
C LEU A 433 -18.46 10.35 16.44
N LEU A 434 -18.63 10.65 15.16
CA LEU A 434 -19.20 9.79 14.14
C LEU A 434 -18.12 8.98 13.45
N VAL A 435 -18.44 7.73 13.10
CA VAL A 435 -17.55 6.83 12.35
C VAL A 435 -18.16 6.52 11.00
N PHE A 436 -17.41 6.75 9.94
CA PHE A 436 -17.79 6.38 8.57
C PHE A 436 -16.87 5.26 8.08
N LYS A 437 -17.47 4.24 7.44
CA LYS A 437 -16.77 3.10 6.86
C LYS A 437 -17.27 2.83 5.43
N ASP A 438 -16.54 1.99 4.70
CA ASP A 438 -16.89 1.57 3.33
C ASP A 438 -17.01 2.76 2.35
N ARG A 439 -16.23 3.83 2.58
CA ARG A 439 -16.19 5.04 1.73
C ARG A 439 -17.54 5.75 1.56
N SER A 440 -18.43 5.59 2.54
CA SER A 440 -19.78 6.18 2.53
C SER A 440 -20.00 7.13 3.70
N VAL A 441 -20.66 8.24 3.43
CA VAL A 441 -21.10 9.25 4.43
C VAL A 441 -22.63 9.31 4.54
N ALA A 442 -23.33 8.34 3.97
CA ALA A 442 -24.79 8.30 3.98
C ALA A 442 -25.32 8.25 5.43
N GLN A 443 -24.75 7.35 6.25
CA GLN A 443 -25.04 7.25 7.68
C GLN A 443 -23.78 6.86 8.44
N PRO A 444 -23.60 7.37 9.67
CA PRO A 444 -22.52 6.91 10.52
C PRO A 444 -22.80 5.48 10.98
N ILE A 445 -21.74 4.68 11.00
CA ILE A 445 -21.78 3.26 11.34
C ILE A 445 -21.73 3.04 12.85
N SER A 446 -21.12 3.97 13.58
CA SER A 446 -20.97 4.00 15.03
C SER A 446 -20.89 5.46 15.48
N VAL A 447 -21.38 5.76 16.68
CA VAL A 447 -21.38 7.11 17.25
C VAL A 447 -21.05 7.01 18.73
N LEU A 448 -20.07 7.80 19.16
CA LEU A 448 -19.82 8.09 20.58
C LEU A 448 -20.24 9.53 20.85
N ASN A 449 -20.89 9.80 21.98
CA ASN A 449 -21.23 11.17 22.37
C ASN A 449 -20.28 11.61 23.50
N PRO A 450 -19.25 12.43 23.23
CA PRO A 450 -18.28 12.79 24.26
C PRO A 450 -18.93 13.59 25.41
N SER A 451 -19.98 14.37 25.16
CA SER A 451 -20.73 15.07 26.22
C SER A 451 -21.34 14.15 27.27
N THR A 452 -21.61 12.86 26.96
CA THR A 452 -22.14 11.92 27.97
C THR A 452 -21.06 11.36 28.89
N LEU A 453 -19.79 11.62 28.62
CA LEU A 453 -18.65 11.11 29.39
C LEU A 453 -18.12 12.11 30.42
N ARG A 454 -18.64 13.35 30.41
CA ARG A 454 -18.16 14.39 31.33
C ARG A 454 -18.71 14.20 32.73
N ASN A 455 -17.89 14.62 33.69
CA ASN A 455 -18.35 14.96 35.03
C ASN A 455 -18.69 16.46 35.10
N SER A 456 -19.28 16.87 36.21
CA SER A 456 -19.44 18.27 36.58
C SER A 456 -18.69 18.53 37.88
N ASP A 457 -18.00 19.66 37.99
CA ASP A 457 -17.56 20.14 39.31
C ASP A 457 -18.72 20.75 40.11
N ASP A 458 -18.40 21.18 41.33
CA ASP A 458 -19.32 21.86 42.23
C ASP A 458 -19.85 23.20 41.67
N ALA A 459 -19.19 23.76 40.64
CA ALA A 459 -19.60 24.97 39.92
C ALA A 459 -20.42 24.68 38.64
N GLY A 460 -20.60 23.39 38.29
CA GLY A 460 -21.32 22.95 37.08
C GLY A 460 -20.50 23.02 35.79
N GLN A 461 -19.19 23.25 35.85
CA GLN A 461 -18.30 23.24 34.70
C GLN A 461 -18.00 21.79 34.26
N ALA A 462 -17.92 21.58 32.94
CA ALA A 462 -17.65 20.28 32.36
C ALA A 462 -16.21 19.82 32.66
N ILE A 463 -16.06 18.65 33.27
CA ILE A 463 -14.75 18.03 33.52
C ILE A 463 -14.63 16.72 32.74
N TYR A 464 -13.56 16.62 31.95
CA TYR A 464 -13.15 15.39 31.28
C TYR A 464 -12.01 14.73 32.05
N THR A 465 -12.34 13.69 32.81
CA THR A 465 -11.37 12.90 33.57
C THR A 465 -10.45 12.08 32.66
N ASP A 466 -9.38 11.52 33.23
CA ASP A 466 -8.54 10.53 32.54
C ASP A 466 -9.35 9.35 32.01
N ASP A 467 -10.36 8.92 32.77
CA ASP A 467 -11.26 7.84 32.38
C ASP A 467 -12.10 8.22 31.15
N ALA A 468 -12.69 9.41 31.13
CA ALA A 468 -13.44 9.89 29.97
C ALA A 468 -12.57 9.93 28.71
N ARG A 469 -11.33 10.43 28.83
CA ARG A 469 -10.36 10.45 27.73
C ARG A 469 -9.98 9.03 27.27
N ALA A 470 -9.79 8.11 28.21
CA ALA A 470 -9.50 6.70 27.92
C ALA A 470 -10.68 6.02 27.19
N GLN A 471 -11.92 6.34 27.55
CA GLN A 471 -13.10 5.84 26.85
C GLN A 471 -13.19 6.34 25.41
N ILE A 472 -12.90 7.62 25.15
CA ILE A 472 -12.83 8.18 23.78
C ILE A 472 -11.71 7.50 22.98
N ALA A 473 -10.51 7.37 23.57
CA ALA A 473 -9.38 6.71 22.92
C ALA A 473 -9.66 5.23 22.60
N SER A 474 -10.31 4.52 23.53
CA SER A 474 -10.75 3.13 23.34
C SER A 474 -11.77 3.00 22.20
N PHE A 475 -12.72 3.93 22.10
CA PHE A 475 -13.65 4.00 20.98
C PHE A 475 -12.91 4.19 19.65
N LEU A 476 -12.00 5.17 19.56
CA LEU A 476 -11.21 5.43 18.35
C LEU A 476 -10.35 4.24 17.94
N SER A 477 -9.65 3.63 18.91
CA SER A 477 -8.80 2.46 18.67
C SER A 477 -9.60 1.25 18.17
N ARG A 478 -10.80 1.03 18.71
CA ARG A 478 -11.67 -0.05 18.25
C ARG A 478 -12.20 0.19 16.85
N GLU A 479 -12.60 1.43 16.55
CA GLU A 479 -13.33 1.77 15.33
C GLU A 479 -12.43 2.08 14.13
N ARG A 480 -11.12 2.21 14.31
CA ARG A 480 -10.14 2.47 13.23
C ARG A 480 -10.04 1.36 12.18
N TYR A 481 -10.55 0.16 12.46
CA TYR A 481 -10.55 -0.93 11.50
C TYR A 481 -11.76 -0.85 10.57
N ALA A 482 -11.54 -1.14 9.29
CA ALA A 482 -12.63 -1.37 8.36
C ALA A 482 -13.45 -2.57 8.82
N LEU A 483 -14.69 -2.67 8.34
CA LEU A 483 -15.56 -3.77 8.72
C LEU A 483 -14.95 -5.13 8.33
N VAL A 484 -14.33 -5.18 7.15
CA VAL A 484 -13.47 -6.28 6.69
C VAL A 484 -12.34 -5.68 5.87
N THR A 485 -11.09 -5.89 6.28
CA THR A 485 -9.90 -5.36 5.59
C THR A 485 -9.30 -6.40 4.65
N GLU A 486 -8.89 -5.99 3.43
CA GLU A 486 -8.05 -6.85 2.59
C GLU A 486 -6.64 -6.96 3.17
N LEU A 487 -6.17 -8.18 3.38
CA LEU A 487 -4.84 -8.50 3.83
C LEU A 487 -3.88 -8.55 2.63
N THR A 488 -2.89 -7.67 2.65
CA THR A 488 -1.83 -7.54 1.67
C THR A 488 -0.47 -7.68 2.35
N ALA A 489 0.60 -7.76 1.56
CA ALA A 489 1.96 -7.75 2.12
C ALA A 489 2.25 -6.48 2.95
N ALA A 490 1.65 -5.35 2.57
CA ALA A 490 1.92 -4.04 3.16
C ALA A 490 1.28 -3.84 4.53
N ASN A 491 0.14 -4.48 4.79
CA ASN A 491 -0.59 -4.38 6.06
C ASN A 491 -0.57 -5.68 6.88
N PHE A 492 0.16 -6.71 6.44
CA PHE A 492 0.23 -8.00 7.13
C PHE A 492 0.64 -7.87 8.59
N GLU A 493 1.72 -7.14 8.85
CA GLU A 493 2.24 -6.94 10.21
C GLU A 493 1.23 -6.17 11.09
N GLU A 494 0.55 -5.17 10.53
CA GLU A 494 -0.43 -4.36 11.24
C GLU A 494 -1.71 -5.14 11.60
N ILE A 495 -2.21 -5.95 10.67
CA ILE A 495 -3.47 -6.68 10.84
C ILE A 495 -3.26 -8.00 11.60
N ILE A 496 -2.36 -8.86 11.11
CA ILE A 496 -2.23 -10.24 11.62
C ILE A 496 -1.47 -10.29 12.92
N ARG A 497 -0.29 -9.66 12.99
CA ARG A 497 0.48 -9.68 14.23
C ARG A 497 -0.12 -8.74 15.25
N ASN A 498 -0.46 -7.53 14.80
CA ASN A 498 -1.08 -6.42 15.53
C ASN A 498 -0.43 -6.10 16.90
N GLY A 499 -0.36 -4.81 17.26
CA GLY A 499 0.21 -4.40 18.56
C GLY A 499 -0.71 -4.67 19.75
N ASP A 500 -2.00 -4.91 19.47
CA ASP A 500 -3.10 -4.86 20.44
C ASP A 500 -3.56 -6.27 20.89
N ASP A 501 -2.83 -7.33 20.51
CA ASP A 501 -3.18 -8.75 20.75
C ASP A 501 -4.63 -9.10 20.33
N ALA A 502 -5.09 -8.48 19.25
CA ALA A 502 -6.39 -8.73 18.63
C ALA A 502 -6.40 -10.07 17.89
N LEU A 503 -7.52 -10.79 17.98
CA LEU A 503 -7.76 -11.98 17.18
C LEU A 503 -8.21 -11.60 15.78
N VAL A 504 -7.73 -12.31 14.76
CA VAL A 504 -8.08 -12.00 13.36
C VAL A 504 -8.86 -13.14 12.73
N VAL A 505 -10.11 -12.90 12.36
CA VAL A 505 -10.85 -13.80 11.46
C VAL A 505 -10.30 -13.57 10.06
N LEU A 506 -9.45 -14.47 9.58
CA LEU A 506 -8.82 -14.42 8.27
C LEU A 506 -9.55 -15.32 7.29
N ALA A 507 -10.28 -14.71 6.35
CA ALA A 507 -10.97 -15.39 5.26
C ALA A 507 -10.09 -15.47 4.01
N ALA A 508 -9.92 -16.67 3.44
CA ALA A 508 -9.32 -16.88 2.13
C ALA A 508 -10.42 -16.97 1.07
N LEU A 509 -10.47 -15.99 0.17
CA LEU A 509 -11.44 -15.92 -0.93
C LEU A 509 -10.71 -16.10 -2.26
N SER A 510 -11.32 -16.81 -3.21
CA SER A 510 -10.70 -17.12 -4.51
C SER A 510 -11.50 -16.53 -5.67
N ASP A 511 -10.84 -16.19 -6.76
CA ASP A 511 -11.47 -15.87 -8.06
C ASP A 511 -11.89 -17.14 -8.82
N THR A 512 -11.34 -18.30 -8.44
CA THR A 512 -11.49 -19.56 -9.20
C THR A 512 -12.18 -20.67 -8.41
N ASN A 513 -12.22 -20.58 -7.08
CA ASN A 513 -12.78 -21.62 -6.21
C ASN A 513 -13.84 -21.01 -5.27
N HIS A 514 -15.11 -21.37 -5.50
CA HIS A 514 -16.27 -20.86 -4.75
C HIS A 514 -17.06 -21.99 -4.06
N GLY A 515 -16.36 -22.89 -3.34
CA GLY A 515 -17.00 -23.97 -2.59
C GLY A 515 -17.74 -24.99 -3.47
N GLY A 516 -17.23 -25.25 -4.68
CA GLY A 516 -17.83 -26.18 -5.64
C GLY A 516 -18.94 -25.60 -6.53
N ARG A 517 -19.22 -24.29 -6.45
CA ARG A 517 -20.14 -23.62 -7.39
C ARG A 517 -19.52 -23.55 -8.78
N ALA A 518 -20.33 -23.87 -9.80
CA ALA A 518 -19.94 -23.73 -11.19
C ALA A 518 -19.79 -22.25 -11.57
N VAL A 519 -18.74 -21.94 -12.31
CA VAL A 519 -18.44 -20.61 -12.82
C VAL A 519 -18.49 -20.69 -14.35
N ASP A 520 -19.56 -20.14 -14.92
CA ASP A 520 -19.78 -20.21 -16.38
C ASP A 520 -19.06 -19.08 -17.12
N SER A 521 -18.59 -18.04 -16.40
CA SER A 521 -17.84 -16.91 -16.97
C SER A 521 -16.96 -16.20 -15.92
N PRO A 522 -15.91 -15.46 -16.33
CA PRO A 522 -15.10 -14.64 -15.43
C PRO A 522 -15.92 -13.59 -14.65
N ALA A 523 -16.98 -13.05 -15.25
CA ALA A 523 -17.87 -12.10 -14.59
C ALA A 523 -18.67 -12.77 -13.46
N GLY A 524 -19.16 -14.00 -13.69
CA GLY A 524 -19.83 -14.78 -12.67
C GLY A 524 -18.92 -15.17 -11.51
N ALA A 525 -17.63 -15.41 -11.77
CA ALA A 525 -16.63 -15.66 -10.73
C ALA A 525 -16.46 -14.44 -9.80
N LEU A 526 -16.37 -13.24 -10.40
CA LEU A 526 -16.25 -12.00 -9.65
C LEU A 526 -17.50 -11.73 -8.80
N GLU A 527 -18.70 -11.96 -9.36
CA GLU A 527 -19.96 -11.80 -8.63
C GLU A 527 -20.06 -12.77 -7.44
N LEU A 528 -19.60 -14.01 -7.60
CA LEU A 528 -19.54 -14.98 -6.50
C LEU A 528 -18.57 -14.55 -5.40
N LYS A 529 -17.37 -14.06 -5.75
CA LYS A 529 -16.41 -13.51 -4.78
C LYS A 529 -17.00 -12.32 -4.03
N GLU A 530 -17.70 -11.43 -4.72
CA GLU A 530 -18.38 -10.28 -4.11
C GLU A 530 -19.49 -10.73 -3.14
N LEU A 531 -20.27 -11.75 -3.50
CA LEU A 531 -21.26 -12.35 -2.61
C LEU A 531 -20.62 -12.95 -1.35
N GLU A 532 -19.50 -13.67 -1.52
CA GLU A 532 -18.74 -14.26 -0.41
C GLU A 532 -18.17 -13.19 0.52
N LEU A 533 -17.59 -12.11 -0.04
CA LEU A 533 -17.11 -10.97 0.72
C LEU A 533 -18.26 -10.23 1.43
N SER A 534 -19.42 -10.11 0.79
CA SER A 534 -20.61 -9.50 1.39
C SER A 534 -21.11 -10.30 2.62
N ALA A 535 -21.11 -11.63 2.54
CA ALA A 535 -21.44 -12.49 3.68
C ALA A 535 -20.46 -12.32 4.85
N LEU A 536 -19.16 -12.19 4.55
CA LEU A 536 -18.14 -11.89 5.57
C LEU A 536 -18.36 -10.53 6.22
N LYS A 537 -18.67 -9.49 5.43
CA LYS A 537 -19.02 -8.15 5.94
C LYS A 537 -20.25 -8.18 6.84
N SER A 538 -21.29 -8.91 6.44
CA SER A 538 -22.50 -9.09 7.25
C SER A 538 -22.19 -9.76 8.59
N THR A 539 -21.38 -10.82 8.58
CA THR A 539 -20.95 -11.52 9.80
C THR A 539 -20.10 -10.62 10.71
N ALA A 540 -19.17 -9.85 10.14
CA ALA A 540 -18.35 -8.89 10.88
C ALA A 540 -19.20 -7.78 11.52
N LEU A 541 -20.23 -7.30 10.80
CA LEU A 541 -21.20 -6.32 11.29
C LEU A 541 -21.98 -6.86 12.48
N GLU A 542 -22.42 -8.11 12.39
CA GLU A 542 -23.16 -8.75 13.47
C GLU A 542 -22.28 -8.98 14.71
N TRP A 543 -21.03 -9.45 14.54
CA TRP A 543 -20.06 -9.56 15.63
C TRP A 543 -19.89 -8.21 16.33
N ARG A 544 -19.65 -7.15 15.55
CA ARG A 544 -19.47 -5.79 16.07
C ARG A 544 -20.66 -5.33 16.90
N ASN A 545 -21.88 -5.57 16.42
CA ASN A 545 -23.09 -5.06 17.08
C ASN A 545 -23.49 -5.91 18.31
N ARG A 546 -23.23 -7.23 18.30
CA ARG A 546 -23.74 -8.15 19.33
C ARG A 546 -22.70 -8.60 20.35
N LYS A 547 -21.42 -8.70 19.95
CA LYS A 547 -20.37 -9.39 20.72
C LYS A 547 -19.19 -8.48 21.06
N ALA A 548 -18.78 -7.61 20.15
CA ALA A 548 -17.63 -6.73 20.38
C ALA A 548 -17.73 -5.84 21.65
N PRO A 549 -18.90 -5.30 22.06
CA PRO A 549 -19.00 -4.46 23.26
C PRO A 549 -18.74 -5.22 24.58
N THR A 550 -18.98 -6.53 24.60
CA THR A 550 -18.82 -7.39 25.79
C THR A 550 -17.61 -8.32 25.70
N SER A 551 -16.92 -8.33 24.56
CA SER A 551 -15.72 -9.13 24.35
C SER A 551 -14.55 -8.56 25.12
N THR A 552 -13.81 -9.43 25.81
CA THR A 552 -12.58 -9.05 26.53
C THR A 552 -11.37 -8.88 25.61
N ARG A 553 -11.47 -9.35 24.36
CA ARG A 553 -10.42 -9.18 23.33
C ARG A 553 -11.01 -8.57 22.06
N GLN A 554 -10.22 -7.73 21.41
CA GLN A 554 -10.58 -7.18 20.12
C GLN A 554 -10.54 -8.28 19.05
N VAL A 555 -11.46 -8.20 18.10
CA VAL A 555 -11.53 -9.11 16.96
C VAL A 555 -11.63 -8.30 15.67
N VAL A 556 -10.74 -8.60 14.73
CA VAL A 556 -10.66 -7.95 13.42
C VAL A 556 -11.04 -8.97 12.35
N PHE A 557 -11.84 -8.55 11.37
CA PHE A 557 -12.17 -9.38 10.22
C PHE A 557 -11.31 -8.93 9.04
N ALA A 558 -10.66 -9.89 8.38
CA ALA A 558 -9.83 -9.64 7.21
C ALA A 558 -10.06 -10.73 6.16
N TRP A 559 -9.85 -10.38 4.89
CA TRP A 559 -9.85 -11.35 3.80
C TRP A 559 -8.55 -11.29 3.02
N ILE A 560 -8.13 -12.41 2.43
CA ILE A 560 -6.91 -12.53 1.63
C ILE A 560 -7.23 -13.26 0.33
N ASP A 561 -6.60 -12.81 -0.75
CA ASP A 561 -6.72 -13.45 -2.05
C ASP A 561 -6.04 -14.82 -2.06
N ALA A 562 -6.84 -15.88 -2.13
CA ALA A 562 -6.38 -17.26 -2.05
C ALA A 562 -5.56 -17.68 -3.28
N ASP A 563 -5.87 -17.13 -4.47
CA ASP A 563 -5.15 -17.42 -5.71
C ASP A 563 -3.73 -16.88 -5.66
N ARG A 564 -3.57 -15.64 -5.17
CA ARG A 564 -2.27 -14.99 -5.00
C ARG A 564 -1.44 -15.60 -3.86
N TRP A 565 -2.10 -16.00 -2.77
CA TRP A 565 -1.43 -16.40 -1.52
C TRP A 565 -1.49 -17.90 -1.20
N LYS A 566 -1.79 -18.75 -2.18
CA LYS A 566 -1.92 -20.22 -2.05
C LYS A 566 -0.82 -20.88 -1.23
N SER A 567 0.45 -20.57 -1.50
CA SER A 567 1.59 -21.22 -0.83
C SER A 567 1.72 -20.82 0.65
N PRO A 568 1.72 -19.52 1.02
CA PRO A 568 1.67 -19.10 2.41
C PRO A 568 0.45 -19.62 3.18
N LEU A 569 -0.75 -19.56 2.61
CA LEU A 569 -1.99 -20.00 3.25
C LEU A 569 -1.93 -21.49 3.62
N LYS A 570 -1.45 -22.34 2.71
CA LYS A 570 -1.26 -23.77 2.97
C LYS A 570 -0.21 -24.03 4.05
N LYS A 571 0.91 -23.31 4.04
CA LYS A 571 2.03 -23.54 4.97
C LYS A 571 1.76 -23.03 6.38
N LEU A 572 1.07 -21.90 6.52
CA LEU A 572 0.85 -21.22 7.80
C LEU A 572 -0.47 -21.63 8.44
N TYR A 573 -1.52 -21.83 7.64
CA TYR A 573 -2.88 -22.02 8.16
C TYR A 573 -3.53 -23.32 7.67
N ASN A 574 -2.80 -24.13 6.90
CA ASN A 574 -3.32 -25.38 6.29
C ASN A 574 -4.56 -25.16 5.41
N ILE A 575 -4.69 -23.98 4.80
CA ILE A 575 -5.75 -23.65 3.85
C ILE A 575 -5.26 -23.97 2.44
N ASP A 576 -5.87 -24.96 1.78
CA ASP A 576 -5.66 -25.19 0.34
C ASP A 576 -6.62 -24.29 -0.46
N ILE A 577 -6.20 -23.89 -1.66
CA ILE A 577 -7.02 -23.05 -2.55
C ILE A 577 -8.33 -23.73 -2.92
N THR A 578 -8.33 -25.06 -3.03
CA THR A 578 -9.53 -25.84 -3.36
C THR A 578 -10.57 -25.83 -2.24
N ALA A 579 -10.17 -25.41 -1.02
CA ALA A 579 -11.06 -25.26 0.10
C ALA A 579 -11.70 -23.86 0.17
N ALA A 580 -11.32 -22.93 -0.72
CA ALA A 580 -11.91 -21.59 -0.74
C ALA A 580 -13.40 -21.64 -1.16
N PRO A 581 -14.27 -20.81 -0.55
CA PRO A 581 -13.95 -19.87 0.53
C PRO A 581 -13.73 -20.60 1.88
N ALA A 582 -12.70 -20.19 2.62
CA ALA A 582 -12.34 -20.77 3.92
C ALA A 582 -11.96 -19.68 4.91
N ALA A 583 -12.12 -19.92 6.22
CA ALA A 583 -11.69 -18.96 7.24
C ALA A 583 -11.03 -19.64 8.44
N VAL A 584 -10.09 -18.93 9.07
CA VAL A 584 -9.43 -19.32 10.32
C VAL A 584 -9.39 -18.15 11.29
N LEU A 585 -9.29 -18.44 12.58
CA LEU A 585 -9.06 -17.43 13.62
C LEU A 585 -7.56 -17.39 13.94
N VAL A 586 -6.90 -16.28 13.69
CA VAL A 586 -5.45 -16.12 13.85
C VAL A 586 -5.15 -15.34 15.11
N GLU A 587 -4.21 -15.85 15.89
CA GLU A 587 -3.58 -15.16 17.02
C GLU A 587 -2.11 -14.92 16.66
N GLY A 588 -1.86 -13.80 15.96
CA GLY A 588 -0.59 -13.57 15.29
C GLY A 588 0.59 -13.38 16.24
N PHE A 589 0.39 -12.69 17.36
CA PHE A 589 1.44 -12.49 18.37
C PHE A 589 1.98 -13.82 18.92
N LYS A 590 1.08 -14.78 19.19
CA LYS A 590 1.45 -16.12 19.66
C LYS A 590 1.87 -17.06 18.54
N THR A 591 1.79 -16.65 17.28
CA THR A 591 2.03 -17.50 16.09
C THR A 591 1.14 -18.75 16.10
N GLN A 592 -0.14 -18.53 16.40
CA GLN A 592 -1.16 -19.58 16.53
C GLN A 592 -2.38 -19.26 15.67
N TYR A 593 -3.18 -20.28 15.37
CA TYR A 593 -4.49 -20.14 14.75
C TYR A 593 -5.44 -21.25 15.20
N PHE A 594 -6.73 -21.02 15.06
CA PHE A 594 -7.81 -21.95 15.39
C PHE A 594 -8.65 -22.21 14.15
N GLU A 595 -9.10 -23.44 14.00
CA GLU A 595 -10.10 -23.77 12.99
C GLU A 595 -11.45 -23.23 13.44
N LEU A 596 -12.14 -22.55 12.52
CA LEU A 596 -13.47 -22.03 12.76
C LEU A 596 -14.49 -23.11 12.44
N ARG A 597 -15.50 -23.27 13.30
CA ARG A 597 -16.66 -24.10 12.98
C ARG A 597 -17.62 -23.29 12.13
N TYR A 598 -17.77 -23.70 10.88
CA TYR A 598 -18.83 -23.25 9.99
C TYR A 598 -19.63 -24.48 9.51
N ASN A 599 -20.92 -24.31 9.24
CA ASN A 599 -21.82 -25.42 8.97
C ASN A 599 -21.60 -25.96 7.54
N SER A 600 -20.64 -26.86 7.35
CA SER A 600 -20.43 -27.57 6.09
C SER A 600 -21.33 -28.82 6.02
N ASN A 601 -22.65 -28.66 6.10
CA ASN A 601 -23.55 -29.79 5.86
C ASN A 601 -23.91 -29.89 4.38
N GLN A 602 -23.61 -31.08 3.85
CA GLN A 602 -23.96 -31.60 2.55
C GLN A 602 -25.46 -31.48 2.27
N GLY A 603 -25.82 -31.12 1.03
CA GLY A 603 -27.12 -31.44 0.42
C GLY A 603 -28.32 -30.67 0.96
N GLY A 604 -28.45 -29.40 0.59
CA GLY A 604 -29.68 -28.64 0.77
C GLY A 604 -29.51 -27.20 0.34
N SER A 605 -30.47 -26.64 -0.40
CA SER A 605 -30.40 -25.28 -0.94
C SER A 605 -30.27 -24.24 0.17
N TYR A 606 -29.05 -23.78 0.42
CA TYR A 606 -28.79 -22.57 1.21
C TYR A 606 -27.85 -21.65 0.41
N GLN A 607 -28.47 -20.61 -0.15
CA GLN A 607 -27.82 -19.36 -0.52
C GLN A 607 -27.04 -18.79 0.70
N ALA A 608 -25.90 -18.14 0.45
CA ALA A 608 -25.18 -17.24 1.38
C ALA A 608 -24.31 -17.78 2.55
N ASP A 609 -24.48 -18.98 3.10
CA ASP A 609 -23.88 -19.33 4.42
C ASP A 609 -22.50 -20.01 4.41
N TRP A 610 -21.55 -19.56 3.57
CA TRP A 610 -20.17 -20.11 3.68
C TRP A 610 -19.49 -19.72 5.00
N ILE A 611 -19.89 -18.57 5.55
CA ILE A 611 -19.54 -18.09 6.89
C ILE A 611 -20.81 -17.59 7.57
N SER A 612 -20.98 -17.90 8.85
CA SER A 612 -22.16 -17.51 9.63
C SER A 612 -21.80 -17.28 11.10
N ASN A 613 -22.80 -16.90 11.90
CA ASN A 613 -22.62 -16.55 13.32
C ASN A 613 -22.11 -17.70 14.20
N TYR A 614 -22.07 -18.95 13.72
CA TYR A 614 -21.38 -20.04 14.41
C TYR A 614 -19.88 -19.75 14.62
N VAL A 615 -19.30 -18.86 13.81
CA VAL A 615 -17.94 -18.36 14.02
C VAL A 615 -17.78 -17.70 15.39
N PHE A 616 -18.84 -17.12 15.96
CA PHE A 616 -18.80 -16.42 17.25
C PHE A 616 -18.53 -17.38 18.41
N GLU A 617 -19.05 -18.59 18.37
CA GLU A 617 -18.76 -19.62 19.38
C GLU A 617 -17.28 -20.05 19.34
N SER A 618 -16.71 -20.12 18.13
CA SER A 618 -15.29 -20.44 17.96
C SER A 618 -14.39 -19.32 18.49
N ILE A 619 -14.80 -18.06 18.27
CA ILE A 619 -14.12 -16.88 18.81
C ILE A 619 -14.22 -16.84 20.34
N ASP A 620 -15.42 -16.98 20.89
CA ASP A 620 -15.65 -17.00 22.34
C ASP A 620 -14.86 -18.13 23.01
N SER A 621 -14.83 -19.32 22.39
CA SER A 621 -14.04 -20.46 22.87
C SER A 621 -12.53 -20.17 22.87
N ALA A 622 -12.02 -19.49 21.85
CA ALA A 622 -10.61 -19.08 21.79
C ALA A 622 -10.27 -18.03 22.85
N ILE A 623 -11.15 -17.06 23.07
CA ILE A 623 -10.99 -16.03 24.12
C ILE A 623 -10.96 -16.68 25.50
N GLN A 624 -11.83 -17.67 25.75
CA GLN A 624 -11.90 -18.39 27.02
C GLN A 624 -10.78 -19.44 27.21
N GLY A 625 -9.97 -19.71 26.18
CA GLY A 625 -8.93 -20.75 26.22
C GLY A 625 -9.47 -22.18 26.13
N ASN A 626 -10.72 -22.35 25.69
CA ASN A 626 -11.40 -23.64 25.57
C ASN A 626 -11.13 -24.36 24.24
N SER A 627 -10.43 -23.71 23.29
CA SER A 627 -10.05 -24.29 22.00
C SER A 627 -8.55 -24.58 21.93
N LEU A 628 -8.19 -25.66 21.22
CA LEU A 628 -6.80 -26.06 21.03
C LEU A 628 -6.17 -25.30 19.85
N PRO A 629 -5.12 -24.48 20.07
CA PRO A 629 -4.48 -23.74 19.00
C PRO A 629 -3.60 -24.65 18.13
N LYS A 630 -3.54 -24.35 16.83
CA LYS A 630 -2.57 -24.89 15.88
C LYS A 630 -1.44 -23.88 15.66
N SER A 631 -0.24 -24.36 15.37
CA SER A 631 0.93 -23.49 15.15
C SER A 631 0.96 -22.97 13.72
N SER A 632 1.05 -21.64 13.55
CA SER A 632 1.22 -20.99 12.25
C SER A 632 2.68 -20.76 11.84
N ARG A 633 3.63 -21.49 12.44
CA ARG A 633 5.07 -21.33 12.17
C ARG A 633 5.50 -22.05 10.89
N THR A 634 6.39 -21.43 10.13
CA THR A 634 7.10 -22.08 9.01
C THR A 634 8.05 -23.18 9.52
N LEU A 635 8.33 -24.20 8.69
CA LEU A 635 9.29 -25.27 9.02
C LEU A 635 10.66 -24.71 9.46
N PHE A 636 11.11 -23.61 8.84
CA PHE A 636 12.35 -22.93 9.19
C PHE A 636 12.30 -22.25 10.57
N GLN A 637 11.19 -21.59 10.93
CA GLN A 637 11.02 -21.04 12.28
C GLN A 637 10.84 -22.13 13.35
N LYS A 638 10.29 -23.29 12.97
CA LYS A 638 10.23 -24.48 13.84
C LYS A 638 11.63 -25.08 14.07
N SER A 639 12.52 -25.07 13.07
CA SER A 639 13.90 -25.57 13.21
C SER A 639 14.85 -24.61 13.90
N VAL A 640 14.72 -23.30 13.69
CA VAL A 640 15.59 -22.28 14.31
C VAL A 640 15.44 -22.24 15.83
N ARG A 641 14.22 -22.36 16.38
CA ARG A 641 14.04 -22.48 17.84
C ARG A 641 14.43 -23.84 18.40
N GLY A 642 14.32 -24.90 17.60
CA GLY A 642 14.93 -26.19 17.94
C GLY A 642 16.45 -26.03 18.12
N ALA A 643 17.10 -25.29 17.23
CA ALA A 643 18.51 -24.96 17.35
C ALA A 643 18.81 -23.97 18.51
N GLU A 644 17.98 -22.95 18.77
CA GLU A 644 18.18 -22.02 19.90
C GLU A 644 18.06 -22.73 21.27
N ASN A 645 17.09 -23.63 21.44
CA ASN A 645 16.99 -24.43 22.66
C ASN A 645 18.18 -25.38 22.82
N TYR A 646 18.67 -25.99 21.74
CA TYR A 646 19.86 -26.84 21.78
C TYR A 646 21.16 -26.04 21.96
N MET A 647 21.26 -24.84 21.39
CA MET A 647 22.42 -23.96 21.51
C MET A 647 22.55 -23.38 22.92
N ASN A 648 21.44 -22.99 23.55
CA ASN A 648 21.47 -22.52 24.93
C ASN A 648 21.82 -23.65 25.92
N ILE A 649 21.29 -24.86 25.71
CA ILE A 649 21.69 -26.05 26.49
C ILE A 649 23.17 -26.39 26.25
N LEU A 650 23.66 -26.31 25.01
CA LEU A 650 25.07 -26.53 24.69
C LEU A 650 25.97 -25.46 25.30
N ILE A 651 25.56 -24.19 25.33
CA ILE A 651 26.30 -23.09 25.96
C ILE A 651 26.34 -23.29 27.47
N ASP A 652 25.21 -23.56 28.14
CA ASP A 652 25.16 -23.78 29.59
C ASP A 652 25.96 -25.03 30.00
N THR A 653 25.89 -26.11 29.22
CA THR A 653 26.67 -27.34 29.48
C THR A 653 28.16 -27.15 29.21
N SER A 654 28.53 -26.33 28.21
CA SER A 654 29.93 -26.00 27.90
C SER A 654 30.56 -25.06 28.92
N VAL A 655 29.76 -24.16 29.51
CA VAL A 655 30.18 -23.29 30.62
C VAL A 655 30.28 -24.08 31.93
N ALA A 656 29.37 -25.02 32.18
CA ALA A 656 29.39 -25.86 33.39
C ALA A 656 30.50 -26.94 33.35
N HIS A 657 30.80 -27.50 32.18
CA HIS A 657 31.75 -28.62 32.03
C HIS A 657 32.71 -28.43 30.83
N PRO A 658 33.64 -27.46 30.91
CA PRO A 658 34.51 -27.09 29.79
C PRO A 658 35.39 -28.24 29.29
N ILE A 659 35.89 -29.09 30.19
CA ILE A 659 36.76 -30.24 29.82
C ILE A 659 35.98 -31.29 29.02
N ALA A 660 34.72 -31.56 29.38
CA ALA A 660 33.87 -32.53 28.67
C ALA A 660 33.46 -32.00 27.28
N ALA A 661 33.17 -30.70 27.17
CA ALA A 661 32.87 -30.06 25.90
C ALA A 661 34.07 -30.10 24.93
N PHE A 662 35.29 -29.85 25.44
CA PHE A 662 36.51 -30.00 24.64
C PHE A 662 36.74 -31.44 24.18
N ALA A 663 36.55 -32.43 25.06
CA ALA A 663 36.69 -33.85 24.70
C ALA A 663 35.69 -34.29 23.63
N PHE A 664 34.44 -33.79 23.69
CA PHE A 664 33.41 -34.07 22.68
C PHE A 664 33.77 -33.49 21.31
N VAL A 665 34.20 -32.22 21.27
CA VAL A 665 34.62 -31.57 20.02
C VAL A 665 35.83 -32.27 19.41
N PHE A 666 36.84 -32.64 20.21
CA PHE A 666 38.00 -33.39 19.72
C PHE A 666 37.64 -34.79 19.22
N SER A 667 36.68 -35.46 19.86
CA SER A 667 36.19 -36.77 19.42
C SER A 667 35.40 -36.67 18.12
N ALA A 668 34.58 -35.62 17.97
CA ALA A 668 33.82 -35.36 16.74
C ALA A 668 34.74 -34.97 15.57
N LEU A 669 35.73 -34.11 15.81
CA LEU A 669 36.74 -33.74 14.82
C LEU A 669 37.65 -34.93 14.48
N GLY A 670 38.01 -35.76 15.46
CA GLY A 670 38.75 -37.01 15.25
C GLY A 670 37.96 -38.02 14.42
N GLY A 671 36.66 -38.16 14.69
CA GLY A 671 35.74 -38.99 13.91
C GLY A 671 35.55 -38.49 12.48
N LEU A 672 35.40 -37.17 12.30
CA LEU A 672 35.33 -36.54 10.98
C LEU A 672 36.65 -36.70 10.21
N PHE A 673 37.78 -36.52 10.87
CA PHE A 673 39.10 -36.75 10.29
C PHE A 673 39.29 -38.22 9.88
N PHE A 674 38.91 -39.16 10.74
CA PHE A 674 38.97 -40.60 10.43
C PHE A 674 38.03 -40.97 9.28
N TYR A 675 36.83 -40.39 9.23
CA TYR A 675 35.88 -40.56 8.14
C TYR A 675 36.43 -40.01 6.81
N LEU A 676 37.01 -38.81 6.82
CA LEU A 676 37.61 -38.19 5.64
C LEU A 676 38.87 -38.93 5.15
N VAL A 677 39.69 -39.44 6.07
CA VAL A 677 40.86 -40.29 5.74
C VAL A 677 40.40 -41.64 5.16
N ARG A 678 39.33 -42.23 5.70
CA ARG A 678 38.75 -43.47 5.18
C ARG A 678 38.07 -43.27 3.83
N ALA A 679 37.40 -42.13 3.62
CA ALA A 679 36.83 -41.76 2.33
C ALA A 679 37.91 -41.53 1.27
N LYS A 680 39.04 -40.89 1.63
CA LYS A 680 40.18 -40.69 0.73
C LYS A 680 40.91 -41.99 0.38
N ASN A 681 40.97 -42.96 1.30
CA ASN A 681 41.55 -44.28 1.04
C ASN A 681 40.59 -45.24 0.30
N SER A 682 39.34 -44.84 0.06
CA SER A 682 38.34 -45.64 -0.68
C SER A 682 38.34 -45.36 -2.19
N ASP A 683 39.11 -44.39 -2.69
CA ASP A 683 39.31 -44.14 -4.12
C ASP A 683 40.49 -44.95 -4.67
N SER A 684 40.30 -46.27 -4.74
CA SER A 684 41.01 -47.13 -5.70
C SER A 684 40.04 -48.16 -6.26
N GLY A 685 39.09 -47.69 -7.06
CA GLY A 685 38.18 -48.57 -7.77
C GLY A 685 36.98 -47.88 -8.37
N SER A 686 36.90 -47.94 -9.70
CA SER A 686 35.73 -47.67 -10.55
C SER A 686 35.26 -46.21 -10.70
N ALA A 687 35.66 -45.65 -11.84
CA ALA A 687 35.07 -44.48 -12.47
C ALA A 687 33.56 -44.63 -12.66
N LEU A 688 32.82 -43.55 -12.40
CA LEU A 688 31.47 -43.34 -12.94
C LEU A 688 31.49 -42.16 -13.94
N PRO A 689 30.82 -42.32 -15.09
CA PRO A 689 30.87 -41.38 -16.20
C PRO A 689 29.79 -40.31 -16.05
N MET A 690 30.08 -39.08 -16.48
CA MET A 690 29.14 -38.14 -17.13
C MET A 690 29.79 -36.77 -17.21
N TYR A 691 30.61 -36.52 -18.25
CA TYR A 691 30.72 -35.18 -18.85
C TYR A 691 31.30 -35.28 -20.28
N SER A 692 30.78 -34.39 -21.13
CA SER A 692 31.23 -34.02 -22.48
C SER A 692 30.67 -34.81 -23.67
N LYS A 693 29.69 -34.19 -24.34
CA LYS A 693 29.74 -34.01 -25.80
C LYS A 693 29.21 -32.62 -26.13
N VAL A 694 30.14 -31.67 -26.25
CA VAL A 694 29.97 -30.49 -27.10
C VAL A 694 30.51 -30.92 -28.46
N SER A 695 29.62 -31.04 -29.45
CA SER A 695 29.99 -31.28 -30.84
C SER A 695 30.26 -29.95 -31.53
N THR A 696 31.53 -29.63 -31.72
CA THR A 696 31.99 -28.68 -32.72
C THR A 696 31.98 -29.37 -34.08
N VAL A 697 31.12 -28.91 -34.99
CA VAL A 697 31.23 -29.19 -36.43
C VAL A 697 32.25 -28.20 -37.00
N LYS A 698 33.32 -28.72 -37.60
CA LYS A 698 34.25 -27.96 -38.44
C LYS A 698 34.03 -28.39 -39.90
N ALA A 699 34.15 -27.39 -40.77
CA ALA A 699 34.05 -27.47 -42.22
C ALA A 699 34.97 -28.53 -42.83
N ASP A 700 34.45 -29.23 -43.83
CA ASP A 700 34.96 -29.31 -45.21
C ASP A 700 33.79 -29.61 -46.16
#